data_AF-A0A644XIB9-F1
#
_entry.id   AF-A0A644XIB9-F1
#
_cell.length_a   1.000
_cell.length_b   1.000
_cell.length_c   1.000
_cell.angle_alpha   90.00
_cell.angle_beta   90.00
_cell.angle_gamma   90.00
#
_symmetry.space_group_name_H-M   'P 1'
#
loop_
_entity.id
_entity.type
_entity.pdbx_description
1 polymer ?
#
loop_
_entity_poly.entity_id
_entity_poly.type
_entity_poly.pdbx_seq_one_letter_code
_entity_poly.pdbx_strand_id
1 'polypeptide(L)'
;MGLTNSSIGIKAVDSGLVIQKQASNDKVVALAGNPNVGKSTVFNGLTGMNQHTGNWPGKTVTNAQGYCKTKTKSYVMVDIPGTYSLMAHSAEEEVARNFICFGEPDAVVVVCDATCLERNLNLVLQTLEISSKVVVCVNLMDEAKRKNIHIDLPLIAKRLGVPVVGAVARKKKSLSGLMGAVDRVTDGASQAAPLSVRYPEAVEAAISKIQLILMRKSGGKLNSRWLSLKLLDQDESLIREINAYLGEEFLQDEELKDAIILAKMQLNEQGIDTDRLKDLIVSALVKNAEDVCRDAITYEKTNYAASDRRLDKILTSKLTGYPVMLVLLALVFWLTITGANYPSQLLSNGLFWVQDRLTNFFQYIHAPDWLHGILILGVYRVLAWVVSVMLPPMAIFFPLFTLLEDAGYLPRVAYNLDKPFKRCCACGKQALCMCMGFGCNAAGIIGCRIIDSPRERLLAILTNNFVPCNGRFPTLIAILTMFFVGTAGGVFSSLLSAVLLTAVIVLGVGVTFAVTKLLSKTLLKGVPSSFTLELPPYRKPQIGKVIVRSIFDRTLFVLGRAICVAAPAGLVIWLMANISIGDASVLNHCASFLDPFARLMGLDGVILIAFILGFPANEIVIPIIIMAYMAQGSILELDSLAQMKELFVLNGWTWVTAISTMLFSLLHWPCSTTLLTIKKETGSWKWTALAAAIPTSVGIVSCILFATVAHMIW
;
A
#
# COMPACT_ATOMS: atom_id res chain seq x y z
N MET A 1 -2.98 0.17 -23.81
CA MET A 1 -4.40 0.07 -24.21
C MET A 1 -4.78 -1.41 -24.18
N GLY A 2 -5.84 -1.89 -23.55
CA GLY A 2 -6.77 -1.30 -22.60
C GLY A 2 -7.12 -2.39 -21.57
N LEU A 3 -7.26 -2.01 -20.29
CA LEU A 3 -7.79 -2.91 -19.27
C LEU A 3 -9.32 -2.81 -19.37
N THR A 4 -9.94 -3.80 -19.99
CA THR A 4 -11.39 -3.87 -20.15
C THR A 4 -12.07 -4.15 -18.80
N ASN A 5 -13.24 -3.54 -18.64
CA ASN A 5 -14.10 -3.48 -17.45
C ASN A 5 -14.61 -4.87 -16.97
N SER A 6 -14.27 -5.96 -17.65
CA SER A 6 -14.68 -7.33 -17.36
C SER A 6 -13.75 -8.08 -16.40
N SER A 7 -12.62 -7.49 -16.00
CA SER A 7 -11.62 -8.14 -15.13
C SER A 7 -11.83 -7.90 -13.62
N ILE A 8 -12.97 -7.32 -13.21
CA ILE A 8 -13.28 -6.95 -11.81
C ILE A 8 -14.70 -7.40 -11.40
N GLY A 9 -15.24 -8.45 -12.03
CA GLY A 9 -16.53 -9.01 -11.64
C GLY A 9 -16.43 -9.86 -10.36
N ILE A 10 -17.43 -9.71 -9.48
CA ILE A 10 -17.71 -10.51 -8.26
C ILE A 10 -17.67 -12.03 -8.49
N LYS A 11 -17.72 -12.50 -9.74
CA LYS A 11 -17.53 -13.92 -10.11
C LYS A 11 -16.10 -14.44 -9.96
N ALA A 12 -15.12 -13.59 -9.65
CA ALA A 12 -13.73 -14.02 -9.44
C ALA A 12 -13.45 -14.56 -8.03
N VAL A 13 -14.45 -14.67 -7.14
CA VAL A 13 -14.25 -15.08 -5.74
C VAL A 13 -14.30 -16.60 -5.53
N ASP A 14 -14.61 -17.40 -6.56
CA ASP A 14 -14.88 -18.84 -6.31
C ASP A 14 -14.46 -19.79 -7.45
N SER A 15 -13.37 -19.52 -8.15
CA SER A 15 -12.85 -20.46 -9.15
C SER A 15 -11.46 -20.95 -8.75
N GLY A 16 -11.40 -22.21 -8.35
CA GLY A 16 -10.17 -22.97 -8.23
C GLY A 16 -9.30 -22.82 -9.49
N LEU A 17 -8.01 -23.08 -9.32
CA LEU A 17 -7.00 -22.98 -10.37
C LEU A 17 -7.33 -23.87 -11.56
N VAL A 18 -8.01 -23.34 -12.58
CA VAL A 18 -8.18 -24.01 -13.87
C VAL A 18 -6.91 -23.78 -14.68
N ILE A 19 -6.06 -24.81 -14.76
CA ILE A 19 -4.88 -24.82 -15.62
C ILE A 19 -5.34 -24.99 -17.07
N GLN A 20 -5.08 -24.00 -17.92
CA GLN A 20 -5.41 -24.09 -19.34
C GLN A 20 -4.23 -24.68 -20.10
N LYS A 21 -4.33 -25.96 -20.47
CA LYS A 21 -3.37 -26.63 -21.36
C LYS A 21 -3.74 -26.35 -22.82
N GLN A 22 -2.77 -26.00 -23.66
CA GLN A 22 -2.99 -25.82 -25.11
C GLN A 22 -2.99 -27.16 -25.86
N ALA A 23 -2.20 -28.11 -25.39
CA ALA A 23 -2.19 -29.49 -25.83
C ALA A 23 -2.30 -30.44 -24.64
N SER A 24 -2.86 -31.63 -24.84
CA SER A 24 -3.01 -32.65 -23.79
C SER A 24 -1.68 -33.10 -23.19
N ASN A 25 -0.58 -32.99 -23.95
CA ASN A 25 0.77 -33.34 -23.52
C ASN A 25 1.55 -32.17 -22.89
N ASP A 26 0.92 -31.00 -22.68
CA ASP A 26 1.57 -29.87 -22.03
C ASP A 26 1.86 -30.19 -20.56
N LYS A 27 3.11 -29.92 -20.18
CA LYS A 27 3.62 -30.13 -18.83
C LYS A 27 3.44 -28.87 -17.99
N VAL A 28 3.01 -29.04 -16.74
CA VAL A 28 2.75 -27.92 -15.82
C VAL A 28 3.99 -27.69 -14.98
N VAL A 29 4.52 -26.47 -15.01
CA VAL A 29 5.69 -26.08 -14.21
C VAL A 29 5.33 -24.93 -13.31
N ALA A 30 5.52 -25.14 -12.01
CA ALA A 30 5.24 -24.16 -10.97
C ALA A 30 6.47 -23.29 -10.73
N LEU A 31 6.34 -21.96 -10.77
CA LEU A 31 7.43 -21.05 -10.45
C LEU A 31 7.22 -20.48 -9.04
N ALA A 32 8.01 -20.96 -8.09
CA ALA A 32 8.01 -20.53 -6.69
C ALA A 32 9.26 -19.67 -6.39
N GLY A 33 9.26 -18.94 -5.29
CA GLY A 33 10.41 -18.15 -4.84
C GLY A 33 10.01 -17.05 -3.88
N ASN A 34 10.97 -16.58 -3.08
CA ASN A 34 10.75 -15.46 -2.18
C ASN A 34 10.35 -14.20 -2.97
N PRO A 35 9.65 -13.23 -2.33
CA PRO A 35 9.50 -11.90 -2.90
C PRO A 35 10.85 -11.29 -3.32
N ASN A 36 10.83 -10.47 -4.38
CA ASN A 36 12.00 -9.72 -4.87
C ASN A 36 13.20 -10.51 -5.43
N VAL A 37 13.16 -11.84 -5.50
CA VAL A 37 14.24 -12.68 -6.09
C VAL A 37 14.33 -12.62 -7.63
N GLY A 38 13.48 -11.79 -8.25
CA GLY A 38 13.38 -11.68 -9.71
C GLY A 38 12.52 -12.77 -10.37
N LYS A 39 11.68 -13.48 -9.60
CA LYS A 39 10.71 -14.49 -10.09
C LYS A 39 9.92 -14.03 -11.32
N SER A 40 9.31 -12.85 -11.26
CA SER A 40 8.56 -12.24 -12.38
C SER A 40 9.43 -11.96 -13.59
N THR A 41 10.71 -11.62 -13.37
CA THR A 41 11.66 -11.37 -14.46
C THR A 41 12.04 -12.69 -15.14
N VAL A 42 12.18 -13.78 -14.38
CA VAL A 42 12.35 -15.14 -14.91
C VAL A 42 11.10 -15.56 -15.68
N PHE A 43 9.91 -15.38 -15.10
CA PHE A 43 8.63 -15.70 -15.74
C PHE A 43 8.46 -14.98 -17.09
N ASN A 44 8.66 -13.66 -17.12
CA ASN A 44 8.60 -12.88 -18.37
C ASN A 44 9.68 -13.29 -19.37
N GLY A 45 10.89 -13.58 -18.87
CA GLY A 45 12.02 -14.01 -19.70
C GLY A 45 11.74 -15.34 -20.41
N LEU A 46 11.01 -16.25 -19.75
CA LEU A 46 10.63 -17.57 -20.28
C LEU A 46 9.38 -17.52 -21.16
N THR A 47 8.37 -16.72 -20.80
CA THR A 47 7.06 -16.70 -21.49
C THR A 47 6.96 -15.62 -22.58
N GLY A 48 7.86 -14.63 -22.58
CA GLY A 48 7.80 -13.48 -23.48
C GLY A 48 6.70 -12.47 -23.14
N MET A 49 5.93 -12.68 -22.07
CA MET A 49 4.93 -11.73 -21.59
C MET A 49 5.57 -10.54 -20.87
N ASN A 50 4.93 -9.37 -20.94
CA ASN A 50 5.31 -8.18 -20.18
C ASN A 50 4.49 -8.10 -18.89
N GLN A 51 4.62 -9.09 -18.00
CA GLN A 51 3.88 -9.11 -16.75
C GLN A 51 4.63 -8.35 -15.66
N HIS A 52 4.06 -7.26 -15.17
CA HIS A 52 4.51 -6.67 -13.91
C HIS A 52 3.82 -7.41 -12.76
N THR A 53 4.58 -8.06 -11.88
CA THR A 53 4.02 -8.53 -10.60
C THR A 53 3.64 -7.34 -9.76
N GLY A 54 2.35 -7.09 -9.64
CA GLY A 54 1.78 -6.43 -8.48
C GLY A 54 0.80 -7.43 -7.87
N ASN A 55 1.27 -8.20 -6.89
CA ASN A 55 0.36 -8.85 -5.95
C ASN A 55 -0.19 -7.71 -5.11
N TRP A 56 -1.42 -7.31 -5.43
CA TRP A 56 -2.14 -6.32 -4.65
C TRP A 56 -3.07 -7.11 -3.73
N PRO A 57 -2.89 -7.01 -2.39
CA PRO A 57 -3.83 -7.53 -1.42
C PRO A 57 -5.26 -7.18 -1.83
N GLY A 58 -6.18 -8.14 -1.84
CA GLY A 58 -7.60 -7.92 -2.14
C GLY A 58 -8.03 -7.99 -3.61
N LYS A 59 -7.17 -8.41 -4.54
CA LYS A 59 -7.64 -9.15 -5.73
C LYS A 59 -7.56 -10.64 -5.42
N THR A 60 -8.43 -11.47 -6.00
CA THR A 60 -8.17 -12.92 -6.01
C THR A 60 -6.77 -13.13 -6.54
N VAL A 61 -6.02 -13.99 -5.87
CA VAL A 61 -4.64 -14.31 -6.23
C VAL A 61 -4.67 -15.01 -7.58
N THR A 62 -4.73 -14.25 -8.67
CA THR A 62 -4.76 -14.81 -10.02
C THR A 62 -3.34 -15.20 -10.36
N ASN A 63 -3.02 -16.48 -10.17
CA ASN A 63 -1.76 -17.04 -10.65
C ASN A 63 -1.65 -16.77 -12.15
N ALA A 64 -0.59 -16.06 -12.55
CA ALA A 64 -0.35 -15.79 -13.95
C ALA A 64 0.05 -17.09 -14.65
N GLN A 65 -0.62 -17.43 -15.74
CA GLN A 65 -0.26 -18.58 -16.57
C GLN A 65 0.40 -18.07 -17.85
N GLY A 66 1.52 -18.67 -18.22
CA GLY A 66 2.26 -18.34 -19.43
C GLY A 66 2.73 -19.59 -20.15
N TYR A 67 2.93 -19.49 -21.45
CA TYR A 67 3.32 -20.62 -22.28
C TYR A 67 4.76 -20.46 -22.71
N CYS A 68 5.54 -21.53 -22.61
CA CYS A 68 6.88 -21.58 -23.19
C CYS A 68 7.16 -22.94 -23.81
N LYS A 69 8.05 -22.97 -24.79
CA LYS A 69 8.40 -24.19 -25.53
C LYS A 69 9.92 -24.38 -25.52
N THR A 70 10.36 -25.60 -25.24
CA THR A 70 11.73 -26.05 -25.51
C THR A 70 11.77 -26.74 -26.88
N LYS A 71 12.95 -27.20 -27.30
CA LYS A 71 13.08 -27.92 -28.59
C LYS A 71 12.28 -29.22 -28.61
N THR A 72 11.93 -29.77 -27.44
CA THR A 72 11.35 -31.10 -27.27
C THR A 72 9.97 -31.09 -26.63
N LYS A 73 9.60 -30.06 -25.84
CA LYS A 73 8.36 -30.04 -25.05
C LYS A 73 7.70 -28.65 -24.97
N SER A 74 6.40 -28.66 -24.66
CA SER A 74 5.60 -27.47 -24.38
C SER A 74 5.24 -27.43 -22.89
N TYR A 75 5.34 -26.25 -22.29
CA TYR A 75 5.14 -26.03 -20.86
C TYR A 75 4.11 -24.93 -20.60
N VAL A 76 3.24 -25.19 -19.63
CA VAL A 76 2.41 -24.19 -18.96
C VAL A 76 3.14 -23.76 -17.68
N MET A 77 3.68 -22.55 -17.70
CA MET A 77 4.33 -21.93 -16.54
C MET A 77 3.27 -21.26 -15.69
N VAL A 78 3.20 -21.62 -14.41
CA VAL A 78 2.30 -20.99 -13.44
C VAL A 78 3.13 -20.19 -12.45
N ASP A 79 2.93 -18.87 -12.43
CA ASP A 79 3.58 -17.98 -11.47
C ASP A 79 2.84 -18.06 -10.13
N ILE A 80 3.47 -18.70 -9.14
CA ILE A 80 2.94 -18.77 -7.77
C ILE A 80 3.25 -17.45 -7.05
N PRO A 81 2.41 -16.96 -6.13
CA PRO A 81 2.75 -15.82 -5.27
C PRO A 81 4.12 -15.97 -4.61
N GLY A 82 4.81 -14.84 -4.39
CA GLY A 82 6.11 -14.88 -3.74
C GLY A 82 5.96 -15.17 -2.25
N THR A 83 6.60 -16.22 -1.75
CA THR A 83 6.42 -16.68 -0.36
C THR A 83 7.76 -16.99 0.29
N TYR A 84 7.88 -16.80 1.60
CA TYR A 84 9.09 -17.17 2.36
C TYR A 84 9.05 -18.59 2.91
N SER A 85 7.83 -19.08 3.13
CA SER A 85 7.54 -20.36 3.77
C SER A 85 6.26 -20.92 3.16
N LEU A 86 6.10 -22.23 3.25
CA LEU A 86 4.87 -22.97 2.99
C LEU A 86 4.13 -23.28 4.31
N MET A 87 4.65 -22.79 5.44
CA MET A 87 3.87 -22.63 6.67
C MET A 87 2.98 -21.40 6.49
N ALA A 88 1.70 -21.63 6.23
CA ALA A 88 0.79 -20.59 5.80
C ALA A 88 0.44 -19.62 6.95
N HIS A 89 0.97 -18.38 6.87
CA HIS A 89 0.57 -17.27 7.74
C HIS A 89 -0.15 -16.16 6.96
N SER A 90 -0.22 -16.29 5.63
CA SER A 90 -0.88 -15.35 4.73
C SER A 90 -1.64 -16.10 3.64
N ALA A 91 -2.66 -15.45 3.06
CA ALA A 91 -3.42 -16.00 1.94
C ALA A 91 -2.53 -16.31 0.71
N GLU A 92 -1.45 -15.56 0.51
CA GLU A 92 -0.48 -15.83 -0.57
C GLU A 92 0.31 -17.11 -0.32
N GLU A 93 0.71 -17.36 0.93
CA GLU A 93 1.37 -18.60 1.36
C GLU A 93 0.43 -19.80 1.29
N GLU A 94 -0.85 -19.63 1.64
CA GLU A 94 -1.87 -20.66 1.45
C GLU A 94 -1.98 -21.04 -0.03
N VAL A 95 -2.18 -20.07 -0.93
CA VAL A 95 -2.29 -20.33 -2.37
C VAL A 95 -1.04 -21.02 -2.92
N ALA A 96 0.15 -20.61 -2.47
CA ALA A 96 1.40 -21.22 -2.89
C ALA A 96 1.54 -22.67 -2.43
N ARG A 97 1.29 -22.92 -1.14
CA ARG A 97 1.29 -24.26 -0.53
C ARG A 97 0.31 -25.16 -1.27
N ASN A 98 -0.93 -24.72 -1.45
CA ASN A 98 -2.00 -25.51 -2.03
C ASN A 98 -1.72 -25.87 -3.49
N PHE A 99 -1.14 -24.94 -4.27
CA PHE A 99 -0.77 -25.24 -5.65
C PHE A 99 0.39 -26.24 -5.73
N ILE A 100 1.41 -26.13 -4.86
CA ILE A 100 2.53 -27.07 -4.84
C ILE A 100 2.08 -28.47 -4.37
N CYS A 101 1.19 -28.53 -3.38
CA CYS A 101 0.69 -29.79 -2.80
C CYS A 101 -0.37 -30.48 -3.67
N PHE A 102 -1.36 -29.73 -4.16
CA PHE A 102 -2.58 -30.28 -4.75
C PHE A 102 -2.73 -29.97 -6.25
N GLY A 103 -1.90 -29.07 -6.79
CA GLY A 103 -1.93 -28.67 -8.21
C GLY A 103 -1.23 -29.64 -9.16
N GLU A 104 -0.68 -30.75 -8.64
CA GLU A 104 0.04 -31.80 -9.38
C GLU A 104 1.05 -31.27 -10.44
N PRO A 105 1.97 -30.35 -10.08
CA PRO A 105 2.94 -29.83 -11.04
C PRO A 105 3.92 -30.93 -11.49
N ASP A 106 4.23 -30.97 -12.80
CA ASP A 106 5.22 -31.88 -13.36
C ASP A 106 6.66 -31.51 -12.92
N ALA A 107 6.91 -30.23 -12.61
CA ALA A 107 8.13 -29.76 -11.94
C ALA A 107 7.88 -28.45 -11.18
N VAL A 108 8.65 -28.20 -10.12
CA VAL A 108 8.66 -26.93 -9.38
C VAL A 108 10.02 -26.26 -9.53
N VAL A 109 10.03 -25.05 -10.09
CA VAL A 109 11.22 -24.21 -10.17
C VAL A 109 11.21 -23.22 -9.01
N VAL A 110 12.17 -23.35 -8.09
CA VAL A 110 12.31 -22.43 -6.95
C VAL A 110 13.39 -21.39 -7.27
N VAL A 111 12.98 -20.14 -7.43
CA VAL A 111 13.88 -19.01 -7.74
C VAL A 111 14.46 -18.44 -6.45
N CYS A 112 15.78 -18.44 -6.35
CA CYS A 112 16.55 -17.95 -5.21
C CYS A 112 17.41 -16.75 -5.61
N ASP A 113 17.70 -15.86 -4.66
CA ASP A 113 18.61 -14.74 -4.83
C ASP A 113 20.03 -15.20 -4.48
N ALA A 114 20.96 -15.06 -5.41
CA ALA A 114 22.38 -15.39 -5.22
C ALA A 114 23.03 -14.62 -4.06
N THR A 115 22.53 -13.43 -3.72
CA THR A 115 23.13 -12.57 -2.70
C THR A 115 22.73 -12.92 -1.26
N CYS A 116 21.68 -13.71 -1.07
CA CYS A 116 21.19 -14.17 0.23
C CYS A 116 20.67 -15.62 0.17
N LEU A 117 21.42 -16.50 -0.52
CA LEU A 117 20.98 -17.85 -0.87
C LEU A 117 20.55 -18.69 0.35
N GLU A 118 21.27 -18.60 1.46
CA GLU A 118 20.99 -19.32 2.71
C GLU A 118 19.57 -19.08 3.22
N ARG A 119 19.11 -17.83 3.20
CA ARG A 119 17.74 -17.49 3.62
C ARG A 119 16.69 -18.03 2.65
N ASN A 120 17.00 -18.08 1.37
CA ASN A 120 16.07 -18.56 0.34
C ASN A 120 16.00 -20.08 0.28
N LEU A 121 17.01 -20.79 0.78
CA LEU A 121 16.98 -22.25 0.88
C LEU A 121 15.88 -22.76 1.80
N ASN A 122 15.35 -21.96 2.73
CA ASN A 122 14.22 -22.37 3.55
C ASN A 122 13.03 -22.82 2.68
N LEU A 123 12.65 -22.02 1.66
CA LEU A 123 11.58 -22.38 0.73
C LEU A 123 11.94 -23.60 -0.13
N VAL A 124 13.22 -23.73 -0.53
CA VAL A 124 13.72 -24.88 -1.29
C VAL A 124 13.54 -26.16 -0.48
N LEU A 125 13.99 -26.20 0.77
CA LEU A 125 13.90 -27.36 1.65
C LEU A 125 12.44 -27.77 1.88
N GLN A 126 11.56 -26.82 2.16
CA GLN A 126 10.13 -27.12 2.32
C GLN A 126 9.47 -27.64 1.04
N THR A 127 9.90 -27.14 -0.13
CA THR A 127 9.42 -27.64 -1.42
C THR A 127 9.91 -29.07 -1.69
N LEU A 128 11.16 -29.38 -1.30
CA LEU A 128 11.74 -30.72 -1.41
C LEU A 128 11.05 -31.76 -0.51
N GLU A 129 10.50 -31.33 0.63
CA GLU A 129 9.68 -32.21 1.47
C GLU A 129 8.34 -32.58 0.80
N ILE A 130 7.79 -31.70 -0.04
CA ILE A 130 6.50 -31.93 -0.74
C ILE A 130 6.71 -32.71 -2.04
N SER A 131 7.67 -32.30 -2.87
CA SER A 131 7.91 -32.85 -4.20
C SER A 131 9.39 -33.15 -4.43
N SER A 132 9.67 -34.29 -5.07
CA SER A 132 11.01 -34.62 -5.54
C SER A 132 11.40 -33.88 -6.82
N LYS A 133 10.41 -33.40 -7.60
CA LYS A 133 10.62 -32.81 -8.94
C LYS A 133 10.96 -31.32 -8.89
N VAL A 134 12.01 -30.97 -8.15
CA VAL A 134 12.41 -29.57 -7.92
C VAL A 134 13.63 -29.19 -8.76
N VAL A 135 13.65 -27.95 -9.26
CA VAL A 135 14.82 -27.31 -9.88
C VAL A 135 15.09 -25.99 -9.17
N VAL A 136 16.31 -25.78 -8.69
CA VAL A 136 16.70 -24.54 -8.00
C VAL A 136 17.33 -23.57 -9.01
N CYS A 137 16.73 -22.40 -9.14
CA CYS A 137 17.23 -21.32 -10.00
C CYS A 137 17.88 -20.23 -9.15
N VAL A 138 19.21 -20.18 -9.11
CA VAL A 138 19.96 -19.14 -8.40
C VAL A 138 20.10 -17.92 -9.31
N ASN A 139 19.20 -16.96 -9.15
CA ASN A 139 19.13 -15.74 -9.95
C ASN A 139 19.99 -14.61 -9.36
N LEU A 140 20.16 -13.50 -10.08
CA LEU A 140 20.97 -12.34 -9.67
C LEU A 140 22.47 -12.65 -9.53
N MET A 141 22.98 -13.61 -10.33
CA MET A 141 24.41 -13.94 -10.38
C MET A 141 25.30 -12.75 -10.78
N ASP A 142 24.75 -11.77 -11.54
CA ASP A 142 25.41 -10.50 -11.85
C ASP A 142 25.62 -9.64 -10.60
N GLU A 143 24.63 -9.61 -9.70
CA GLU A 143 24.71 -8.88 -8.45
C GLU A 143 25.63 -9.57 -7.44
N ALA A 144 25.57 -10.89 -7.32
CA ALA A 144 26.50 -11.67 -6.50
C ALA A 144 27.96 -11.45 -6.93
N LYS A 145 28.24 -11.47 -8.24
CA LYS A 145 29.59 -11.17 -8.77
C LYS A 145 30.03 -9.75 -8.46
N ARG A 146 29.14 -8.75 -8.54
CA ARG A 146 29.45 -7.36 -8.15
C ARG A 146 29.71 -7.21 -6.65
N LYS A 147 29.09 -8.05 -5.82
CA LYS A 147 29.28 -8.11 -4.37
C LYS A 147 30.46 -9.00 -3.95
N ASN A 148 31.23 -9.55 -4.90
CA ASN A 148 32.30 -10.52 -4.67
C ASN A 148 31.85 -11.72 -3.81
N ILE A 149 30.66 -12.23 -4.11
CA ILE A 149 30.11 -13.46 -3.53
C ILE A 149 30.35 -14.56 -4.56
N HIS A 150 31.12 -15.59 -4.19
CA HIS A 150 31.33 -16.77 -5.02
C HIS A 150 30.47 -17.92 -4.50
N ILE A 151 29.76 -18.59 -5.42
CA ILE A 151 28.81 -19.64 -5.12
C ILE A 151 29.17 -20.88 -5.93
N ASP A 152 29.45 -21.98 -5.25
CA ASP A 152 29.69 -23.29 -5.87
C ASP A 152 28.35 -24.01 -6.12
N LEU A 153 27.77 -23.74 -7.30
CA LEU A 153 26.49 -24.35 -7.71
C LEU A 153 26.56 -25.89 -7.79
N PRO A 154 27.63 -26.51 -8.34
CA PRO A 154 27.79 -27.97 -8.31
C PRO A 154 27.76 -28.59 -6.91
N LEU A 155 28.44 -27.99 -5.93
CA LEU A 155 28.46 -28.48 -4.55
C LEU A 155 27.07 -28.42 -3.91
N ILE A 156 26.34 -27.31 -4.11
CA ILE A 156 24.96 -27.15 -3.62
C ILE A 156 24.04 -28.17 -4.29
N ALA A 157 24.18 -28.39 -5.60
CA ALA A 157 23.40 -29.41 -6.32
C ALA A 157 23.64 -30.81 -5.75
N LYS A 158 24.89 -31.15 -5.42
CA LYS A 158 25.25 -32.43 -4.80
C LYS A 158 24.64 -32.60 -3.41
N ARG A 159 24.63 -31.54 -2.59
CA ARG A 159 24.08 -31.57 -1.22
C ARG A 159 22.56 -31.60 -1.19
N LEU A 160 21.89 -30.88 -2.08
CA LEU A 160 20.43 -30.87 -2.18
C LEU A 160 19.87 -32.11 -2.90
N GLY A 161 20.67 -32.75 -3.75
CA GLY A 161 20.23 -33.88 -4.58
C GLY A 161 19.38 -33.47 -5.79
N VAL A 162 19.25 -32.17 -6.07
CA VAL A 162 18.46 -31.62 -7.18
C VAL A 162 19.28 -30.68 -8.08
N PRO A 163 18.86 -30.47 -9.34
CA PRO A 163 19.56 -29.55 -10.24
C PRO A 163 19.54 -28.11 -9.73
N VAL A 164 20.73 -27.50 -9.63
CA VAL A 164 20.91 -26.08 -9.28
C VAL A 164 21.52 -25.36 -10.49
N VAL A 165 20.83 -24.33 -10.97
CA VAL A 165 21.25 -23.56 -12.16
C VAL A 165 21.38 -22.08 -11.82
N GLY A 166 22.52 -21.48 -12.16
CA GLY A 166 22.74 -20.05 -12.04
C GLY A 166 22.15 -19.28 -13.23
N ALA A 167 21.43 -18.19 -12.95
CA ALA A 167 20.78 -17.37 -13.97
C ALA A 167 20.97 -15.86 -13.76
N VAL A 168 20.88 -15.12 -14.86
CA VAL A 168 20.70 -13.66 -14.86
C VAL A 168 19.44 -13.38 -15.66
N ALA A 169 18.29 -13.25 -14.99
CA ALA A 169 16.98 -13.20 -15.66
C ALA A 169 16.85 -12.14 -16.78
N ARG A 170 17.61 -11.04 -16.71
CA ARG A 170 17.67 -10.01 -17.77
C ARG A 170 18.32 -10.49 -19.08
N LYS A 171 19.09 -11.57 -19.05
CA LYS A 171 19.79 -12.15 -20.21
C LYS A 171 19.14 -13.47 -20.61
N LYS A 172 18.36 -13.45 -21.71
CA LYS A 172 17.65 -14.65 -22.21
C LYS A 172 18.55 -15.89 -22.37
N LYS A 173 19.82 -15.69 -22.77
CA LYS A 173 20.80 -16.78 -22.96
C LYS A 173 21.12 -17.57 -21.67
N SER A 174 20.94 -17.00 -20.46
CA SER A 174 21.15 -17.76 -19.23
C SER A 174 19.95 -18.63 -18.83
N LEU A 175 18.76 -18.37 -19.39
CA LEU A 175 17.55 -19.12 -19.05
C LEU A 175 17.44 -20.45 -19.82
N SER A 176 18.21 -20.65 -20.89
CA SER A 176 18.23 -21.93 -21.61
C SER A 176 18.77 -23.08 -20.75
N GLY A 177 19.73 -22.81 -19.87
CA GLY A 177 20.24 -23.80 -18.92
C GLY A 177 19.19 -24.25 -17.90
N LEU A 178 18.33 -23.33 -17.47
CA LEU A 178 17.22 -23.63 -16.56
C LEU A 178 16.21 -24.56 -17.23
N MET A 179 15.79 -24.24 -18.46
CA MET A 179 14.84 -25.08 -19.20
C MET A 179 15.40 -26.48 -19.49
N GLY A 180 16.71 -26.60 -19.78
CA GLY A 180 17.35 -27.91 -19.92
C GLY A 180 17.40 -28.72 -18.61
N ALA A 181 17.40 -28.07 -17.44
CA ALA A 181 17.24 -28.76 -16.16
C ALA A 181 15.79 -29.19 -15.93
N VAL A 182 14.81 -28.36 -16.30
CA VAL A 182 13.38 -28.70 -16.26
C VAL A 182 13.05 -29.87 -17.19
N ASP A 183 13.59 -29.89 -18.42
CA ASP A 183 13.44 -31.01 -19.35
C ASP A 183 13.88 -32.34 -18.67
N ARG A 184 15.09 -32.36 -18.08
CA ARG A 184 15.61 -33.56 -17.38
C ARG A 184 14.75 -34.02 -16.21
N VAL A 185 14.27 -33.09 -15.39
CA VAL A 185 13.41 -33.43 -14.23
C VAL A 185 12.05 -33.96 -14.69
N THR A 186 11.47 -33.38 -15.73
CA THR A 186 10.18 -33.85 -16.27
C THR A 186 10.29 -35.16 -17.05
N ASP A 187 11.47 -35.51 -17.58
CA ASP A 187 11.77 -36.80 -18.22
C ASP A 187 12.05 -37.93 -17.21
N GLY A 188 12.12 -37.63 -15.91
CA GLY A 188 12.45 -38.63 -14.89
C GLY A 188 13.91 -39.10 -14.93
N ALA A 189 14.80 -38.37 -15.61
CA ALA A 189 16.21 -38.70 -15.69
C ALA A 189 16.90 -38.45 -14.34
N SER A 190 17.18 -39.57 -13.65
CA SER A 190 18.00 -39.74 -12.43
C SER A 190 18.19 -38.49 -11.58
N GLN A 191 17.25 -38.26 -10.67
CA GLN A 191 17.51 -37.45 -9.48
C GLN A 191 18.22 -38.33 -8.45
N ALA A 192 19.28 -37.79 -7.84
CA ALA A 192 19.74 -38.32 -6.56
C ALA A 192 18.59 -38.17 -5.55
N ALA A 193 18.54 -39.04 -4.53
CA ALA A 193 17.53 -38.91 -3.47
C ALA A 193 17.57 -37.46 -2.91
N PRO A 194 16.46 -36.69 -3.01
CA PRO A 194 16.43 -35.33 -2.51
C PRO A 194 16.82 -35.28 -1.03
N LEU A 195 17.48 -34.20 -0.62
CA LEU A 195 17.83 -34.00 0.79
C LEU A 195 16.57 -34.07 1.66
N SER A 196 16.56 -34.99 2.63
CA SER A 196 15.55 -35.01 3.69
C SER A 196 16.00 -34.15 4.86
N VAL A 197 15.14 -33.21 5.26
CA VAL A 197 15.38 -32.36 6.44
C VAL A 197 15.39 -33.26 7.67
N ARG A 198 16.44 -33.13 8.49
CA ARG A 198 16.58 -33.86 9.76
C ARG A 198 16.04 -33.02 10.90
N TYR A 199 15.05 -33.56 11.61
CA TYR A 199 14.47 -32.98 12.82
C TYR A 199 15.07 -33.61 14.08
N PRO A 200 14.85 -33.02 15.28
CA PRO A 200 15.24 -33.64 16.54
C PRO A 200 14.63 -35.04 16.70
N GLU A 201 15.32 -35.94 17.40
CA GLU A 201 14.93 -37.36 17.54
C GLU A 201 13.49 -37.55 18.02
N ALA A 202 13.03 -36.69 18.94
CA ALA A 202 11.65 -36.65 19.42
C ALA A 202 10.62 -36.52 18.28
N VAL A 203 10.88 -35.59 17.37
CA VAL A 203 10.01 -35.27 16.23
C VAL A 203 10.11 -36.38 15.18
N GLU A 204 11.29 -36.92 14.93
CA GLU A 204 11.50 -38.05 14.01
C GLU A 204 10.77 -39.32 14.46
N ALA A 205 10.77 -39.61 15.77
CA ALA A 205 10.04 -40.73 16.35
C ALA A 205 8.52 -40.56 16.15
N ALA A 206 8.00 -39.34 16.37
CA ALA A 206 6.59 -39.01 16.15
C ALA A 206 6.20 -39.13 14.66
N ILE A 207 7.03 -38.61 13.75
CA ILE A 207 6.83 -38.72 12.29
C ILE A 207 6.77 -40.19 11.87
N SER A 208 7.72 -41.01 12.33
CA SER A 208 7.85 -42.41 11.90
C SER A 208 6.60 -43.25 12.20
N LYS A 209 5.95 -42.99 13.34
CA LYS A 209 4.70 -43.68 13.73
C LYS A 209 3.55 -43.37 12.77
N ILE A 210 3.36 -42.09 12.44
CA ILE A 210 2.28 -41.64 11.55
C ILE A 210 2.59 -42.05 10.10
N GLN A 211 3.85 -41.95 9.68
CA GLN A 211 4.29 -42.24 8.32
C GLN A 211 3.97 -43.68 7.89
N LEU A 212 4.08 -44.65 8.80
CA LEU A 212 3.84 -46.07 8.51
C LEU A 212 2.37 -46.34 8.12
N ILE A 213 1.43 -45.62 8.73
CA ILE A 213 0.00 -45.69 8.42
C ILE A 213 -0.29 -44.92 7.12
N LEU A 214 0.28 -43.71 6.97
CA LEU A 214 0.06 -42.86 5.81
C LEU A 214 0.62 -43.46 4.51
N MET A 215 1.72 -44.20 4.56
CA MET A 215 2.26 -44.90 3.38
C MET A 215 1.27 -45.93 2.80
N ARG A 216 0.48 -46.58 3.66
CA ARG A 216 -0.53 -47.54 3.22
C ARG A 216 -1.76 -46.84 2.63
N LYS A 217 -2.12 -45.66 3.15
CA LYS A 217 -3.37 -44.97 2.83
C LYS A 217 -3.29 -43.88 1.77
N SER A 218 -2.19 -43.13 1.68
CA SER A 218 -2.11 -41.97 0.78
C SER A 218 -1.95 -42.36 -0.70
N GLY A 219 -1.73 -43.65 -1.00
CA GLY A 219 -1.56 -44.16 -2.37
C GLY A 219 -0.39 -43.52 -3.11
N GLY A 220 0.57 -42.92 -2.40
CA GLY A 220 1.70 -42.18 -2.98
C GLY A 220 1.34 -40.83 -3.61
N LYS A 221 0.11 -40.33 -3.46
CA LYS A 221 -0.31 -39.02 -4.00
C LYS A 221 0.41 -37.84 -3.35
N LEU A 222 0.66 -37.95 -2.05
CA LEU A 222 1.40 -36.96 -1.25
C LEU A 222 2.56 -37.63 -0.53
N ASN A 223 3.62 -36.87 -0.28
CA ASN A 223 4.76 -37.33 0.50
C ASN A 223 4.32 -37.64 1.93
N SER A 224 4.38 -38.93 2.31
CA SER A 224 3.91 -39.42 3.62
C SER A 224 4.66 -38.80 4.80
N ARG A 225 5.95 -38.45 4.62
CA ARG A 225 6.76 -37.82 5.68
C ARG A 225 6.29 -36.39 5.94
N TRP A 226 6.14 -35.59 4.89
CA TRP A 226 5.63 -34.21 5.00
C TRP A 226 4.22 -34.18 5.59
N LEU A 227 3.35 -35.08 5.13
CA LEU A 227 1.99 -35.18 5.64
C LEU A 227 1.96 -35.53 7.14
N SER A 228 2.84 -36.43 7.59
CA SER A 228 3.00 -36.77 9.02
C SER A 228 3.36 -35.55 9.86
N LEU A 229 4.34 -34.77 9.40
CA LEU A 229 4.78 -33.55 10.09
C LEU A 229 3.65 -32.52 10.18
N LYS A 230 2.87 -32.33 9.10
CA LYS A 230 1.79 -31.35 9.05
C LYS A 230 0.57 -31.71 9.87
N LEU A 231 0.28 -33.00 10.05
CA LEU A 231 -0.78 -33.45 10.96
C LEU A 231 -0.44 -33.23 12.44
N LEU A 232 0.86 -33.17 12.78
CA LEU A 232 1.31 -32.80 14.13
C LEU A 232 1.14 -31.30 14.42
N ASP A 233 1.32 -30.45 13.41
CA ASP A 233 1.29 -28.97 13.48
C ASP A 233 -0.13 -28.37 13.71
N GLN A 234 -1.20 -29.15 13.44
CA GLN A 234 -2.61 -28.75 13.58
C GLN A 234 -3.04 -27.48 12.81
N ASP A 235 -2.56 -27.30 11.58
CA ASP A 235 -3.07 -26.25 10.71
C ASP A 235 -4.50 -26.60 10.20
N GLU A 236 -5.54 -26.04 10.81
CA GLU A 236 -6.94 -26.27 10.46
C GLU A 236 -7.29 -25.93 8.99
N SER A 237 -6.58 -24.98 8.38
CA SER A 237 -6.75 -24.61 6.96
C SER A 237 -6.24 -25.76 6.08
N LEU A 238 -5.03 -26.24 6.37
CA LEU A 238 -4.41 -27.34 5.65
C LEU A 238 -5.16 -28.67 5.82
N ILE A 239 -5.63 -28.97 7.03
CA ILE A 239 -6.39 -30.20 7.34
C ILE A 239 -7.66 -30.28 6.49
N ARG A 240 -8.38 -29.17 6.33
CA ARG A 240 -9.58 -29.12 5.47
C ARG A 240 -9.26 -29.42 4.01
N GLU A 241 -8.17 -28.88 3.50
CA GLU A 241 -7.76 -29.12 2.10
C GLU A 241 -7.22 -30.53 1.87
N ILE A 242 -6.48 -31.10 2.82
CA ILE A 242 -6.05 -32.49 2.77
C ILE A 242 -7.27 -33.41 2.68
N ASN A 243 -8.31 -33.17 3.48
CA ASN A 243 -9.56 -33.92 3.40
C ASN A 243 -10.26 -33.75 2.04
N ALA A 244 -10.31 -32.54 1.49
CA ALA A 244 -10.91 -32.31 0.18
C ALA A 244 -10.15 -33.04 -0.94
N TYR A 245 -8.82 -33.15 -0.85
CA TYR A 245 -7.98 -33.76 -1.89
C TYR A 245 -7.87 -35.29 -1.77
N LEU A 246 -7.76 -35.83 -0.55
CA LEU A 246 -7.63 -37.28 -0.30
C LEU A 246 -8.98 -37.98 -0.05
N GLY A 247 -10.06 -37.24 0.22
CA GLY A 247 -11.41 -37.74 0.54
C GLY A 247 -11.83 -37.43 1.98
N GLU A 248 -13.10 -37.08 2.20
CA GLU A 248 -13.62 -36.59 3.50
C GLU A 248 -13.50 -37.61 4.66
N GLU A 249 -13.33 -38.90 4.36
CA GLU A 249 -13.15 -39.97 5.34
C GLU A 249 -11.67 -40.19 5.75
N PHE A 250 -10.70 -39.57 5.07
CA PHE A 250 -9.27 -39.85 5.27
C PHE A 250 -8.80 -39.57 6.70
N LEU A 251 -9.21 -38.43 7.28
CA LEU A 251 -8.88 -38.03 8.66
C LEU A 251 -9.88 -38.55 9.70
N GLN A 252 -10.99 -39.17 9.29
CA GLN A 252 -11.98 -39.74 10.21
C GLN A 252 -11.60 -41.12 10.71
N ASP A 253 -10.59 -41.73 10.11
CA ASP A 253 -10.09 -43.03 10.51
C ASP A 253 -9.52 -43.06 11.93
N GLU A 254 -10.01 -44.02 12.73
CA GLU A 254 -9.62 -44.17 14.13
C GLU A 254 -8.14 -44.55 14.30
N GLU A 255 -7.58 -45.40 13.42
CA GLU A 255 -6.16 -45.80 13.48
C GLU A 255 -5.22 -44.59 13.28
N LEU A 256 -5.54 -43.71 12.33
CA LEU A 256 -4.78 -42.49 12.08
C LEU A 256 -4.94 -41.47 13.22
N LYS A 257 -6.16 -41.28 13.75
CA LYS A 257 -6.41 -40.39 14.88
C LYS A 257 -5.63 -40.84 16.12
N ASP A 258 -5.70 -42.12 16.46
CA ASP A 258 -5.00 -42.70 17.60
C ASP A 258 -3.49 -42.53 17.46
N ALA A 259 -2.93 -42.75 16.27
CA ALA A 259 -1.51 -42.54 16.02
C ALA A 259 -1.08 -41.07 16.20
N ILE A 260 -1.91 -40.11 15.75
CA ILE A 260 -1.64 -38.67 15.94
C ILE A 260 -1.72 -38.29 17.43
N ILE A 261 -2.71 -38.81 18.17
CA ILE A 261 -2.86 -38.55 19.61
C ILE A 261 -1.67 -39.12 20.38
N LEU A 262 -1.29 -40.38 20.11
CA LEU A 262 -0.15 -41.03 20.75
C LEU A 262 1.17 -40.29 20.46
N ALA A 263 1.38 -39.87 19.21
CA ALA A 263 2.57 -39.10 18.84
C ALA A 263 2.64 -37.76 19.58
N LYS A 264 1.49 -37.08 19.76
CA LYS A 264 1.40 -35.83 20.53
C LYS A 264 1.62 -36.04 22.02
N MET A 265 1.07 -37.10 22.61
CA MET A 265 1.30 -37.41 24.02
C MET A 265 2.79 -37.60 24.30
N GLN A 266 3.51 -38.30 23.42
CA GLN A 266 4.96 -38.46 23.56
C GLN A 266 5.76 -37.17 23.40
N LEU A 267 5.36 -36.28 22.49
CA LEU A 267 5.99 -34.96 22.36
C LEU A 267 5.75 -34.13 23.63
N ASN A 268 4.54 -34.16 24.18
CA ASN A 268 4.19 -33.47 25.42
C ASN A 268 4.94 -34.04 26.64
N GLU A 269 5.12 -35.36 26.73
CA GLU A 269 5.94 -36.02 27.77
C GLU A 269 7.40 -35.53 27.76
N GLN A 270 7.92 -35.16 26.59
CA GLN A 270 9.24 -34.57 26.42
C GLN A 270 9.24 -33.02 26.54
N GLY A 271 8.13 -32.41 26.95
CA GLY A 271 7.99 -30.97 27.13
C GLY A 271 7.96 -30.18 25.81
N ILE A 272 7.54 -30.81 24.72
CA ILE A 272 7.37 -30.21 23.39
C ILE A 272 5.86 -30.03 23.14
N ASP A 273 5.36 -28.83 23.42
CA ASP A 273 4.01 -28.42 23.02
C ASP A 273 3.96 -28.00 21.53
N THR A 274 2.77 -27.64 21.04
CA THR A 274 2.56 -27.28 19.63
C THR A 274 3.36 -26.05 19.17
N ASP A 275 3.52 -25.04 20.03
CA ASP A 275 4.26 -23.83 19.67
C ASP A 275 5.77 -24.11 19.65
N ARG A 276 6.28 -24.87 20.62
CA ARG A 276 7.67 -25.32 20.63
C ARG A 276 7.98 -26.26 19.47
N LEU A 277 7.02 -27.08 19.03
CA LEU A 277 7.16 -27.91 17.83
C LEU A 277 7.40 -27.04 16.59
N LYS A 278 6.63 -25.97 16.40
CA LYS A 278 6.82 -25.02 15.28
C LYS A 278 8.21 -24.41 15.29
N ASP A 279 8.66 -23.94 16.45
CA ASP A 279 10.01 -23.38 16.61
C ASP A 279 11.11 -24.39 16.27
N LEU A 280 10.95 -25.66 16.69
CA LEU A 280 11.90 -26.73 16.36
C LEU A 280 11.94 -27.03 14.86
N ILE A 281 10.79 -27.03 14.17
CA ILE A 281 10.73 -27.26 12.71
C ILE A 281 11.45 -26.12 11.99
N VAL A 282 11.16 -24.87 12.34
CA VAL A 282 11.81 -23.70 11.74
C VAL A 282 13.32 -23.72 12.01
N SER A 283 13.73 -24.01 13.25
CA SER A 283 15.14 -24.11 13.62
C SER A 283 15.87 -25.21 12.84
N ALA A 284 15.23 -26.37 12.63
CA ALA A 284 15.81 -27.46 11.86
C ALA A 284 15.98 -27.08 10.37
N LEU A 285 14.99 -26.42 9.77
CA LEU A 285 15.06 -25.93 8.39
C LEU A 285 16.22 -24.94 8.20
N VAL A 286 16.36 -23.98 9.12
CA VAL A 286 17.47 -22.99 9.09
C VAL A 286 18.82 -23.69 9.20
N LYS A 287 18.97 -24.63 10.16
CA LYS A 287 20.23 -25.37 10.34
C LYS A 287 20.60 -26.22 9.12
N ASN A 288 19.63 -26.88 8.50
CA ASN A 288 19.86 -27.64 7.27
C ASN A 288 20.25 -26.71 6.10
N ALA A 289 19.65 -25.51 6.01
CA ALA A 289 20.03 -24.51 5.00
C ALA A 289 21.47 -24.00 5.21
N GLU A 290 21.86 -23.73 6.46
CA GLU A 290 23.24 -23.38 6.84
C GLU A 290 24.21 -24.52 6.47
N ASP A 291 23.87 -25.77 6.78
CA ASP A 291 24.69 -26.94 6.46
C ASP A 291 24.84 -27.13 4.94
N VAL A 292 23.81 -26.86 4.13
CA VAL A 292 23.90 -26.92 2.67
C VAL A 292 24.81 -25.81 2.13
N CYS A 293 24.71 -24.60 2.66
CA CYS A 293 25.50 -23.44 2.24
C CYS A 293 26.95 -23.45 2.72
N ARG A 294 27.25 -24.17 3.81
CA ARG A 294 28.58 -24.23 4.42
C ARG A 294 29.65 -24.60 3.40
N ASP A 295 30.74 -23.85 3.30
CA ASP A 295 31.82 -24.06 2.33
C ASP A 295 31.44 -23.90 0.83
N ALA A 296 30.15 -23.77 0.51
CA ALA A 296 29.67 -23.55 -0.86
C ALA A 296 29.55 -22.05 -1.22
N ILE A 297 29.49 -21.18 -0.22
CA ILE A 297 29.40 -19.73 -0.39
C ILE A 297 30.60 -19.08 0.29
N THR A 298 31.35 -18.27 -0.46
CA THR A 298 32.47 -17.48 0.08
C THR A 298 32.22 -15.99 -0.15
N TYR A 299 32.47 -15.20 0.90
CA TYR A 299 32.30 -13.75 0.90
C TYR A 299 33.68 -13.08 0.99
N GLU A 300 34.18 -12.47 -0.09
CA GLU A 300 35.50 -11.81 -0.07
C GLU A 300 35.53 -10.52 0.78
N LYS A 301 34.39 -9.85 0.96
CA LYS A 301 34.26 -8.63 1.76
C LYS A 301 33.26 -8.81 2.90
N THR A 302 33.77 -9.13 4.09
CA THR A 302 33.00 -9.21 5.34
C THR A 302 32.30 -7.89 5.74
N ASN A 303 32.76 -6.76 5.21
CA ASN A 303 32.28 -5.40 5.57
C ASN A 303 31.45 -4.68 4.49
N TYR A 304 30.94 -5.37 3.46
CA TYR A 304 30.14 -4.75 2.38
C TYR A 304 28.89 -4.01 2.89
N ALA A 305 28.20 -4.56 3.88
CA ALA A 305 27.02 -3.93 4.49
C ALA A 305 27.38 -2.83 5.51
N ALA A 306 28.65 -2.46 5.69
CA ALA A 306 29.05 -1.48 6.70
C ALA A 306 28.49 -0.07 6.42
N SER A 307 28.36 0.33 5.15
CA SER A 307 27.76 1.62 4.79
C SER A 307 26.25 1.64 5.07
N ASP A 308 25.54 0.58 4.65
CA ASP A 308 24.11 0.42 4.90
C ASP A 308 23.83 0.32 6.40
N ARG A 309 24.63 -0.44 7.16
CA ARG A 309 24.54 -0.51 8.63
C ARG A 309 24.81 0.83 9.32
N ARG A 310 25.73 1.66 8.79
CA ARG A 310 25.97 3.02 9.34
C ARG A 310 24.79 3.94 9.09
N LEU A 311 24.22 3.92 7.89
CA LEU A 311 23.02 4.67 7.54
C LEU A 311 21.82 4.20 8.35
N ASP A 312 21.55 2.89 8.38
CA ASP A 312 20.45 2.31 9.15
C ASP A 312 20.63 2.61 10.65
N LYS A 313 21.86 2.60 11.21
CA LYS A 313 22.09 2.99 12.61
C LYS A 313 21.64 4.42 12.92
N ILE A 314 21.73 5.35 11.96
CA ILE A 314 21.24 6.73 12.12
C ILE A 314 19.73 6.80 11.83
N LEU A 315 19.28 6.17 10.74
CA LEU A 315 17.91 6.29 10.24
C LEU A 315 16.89 5.46 11.03
N THR A 316 17.31 4.37 11.66
CA THR A 316 16.45 3.45 12.44
C THR A 316 16.63 3.57 13.95
N SER A 317 17.55 4.44 14.38
CA SER A 317 17.78 4.70 15.81
C SER A 317 16.54 5.33 16.44
N LYS A 318 16.22 4.95 17.69
CA LYS A 318 15.06 5.50 18.41
C LYS A 318 15.16 7.01 18.63
N LEU A 319 16.37 7.55 18.74
CA LEU A 319 16.61 8.96 19.08
C LEU A 319 16.81 9.82 17.84
N THR A 320 17.47 9.31 16.80
CA THR A 320 17.78 10.05 15.56
C THR A 320 16.80 9.74 14.43
N GLY A 321 16.11 8.60 14.44
CA GLY A 321 15.19 8.18 13.37
C GLY A 321 13.96 9.08 13.24
N TYR A 322 13.28 9.43 14.34
CA TYR A 322 12.13 10.34 14.29
C TYR A 322 12.52 11.78 13.87
N PRO A 323 13.58 12.41 14.43
CA PRO A 323 14.01 13.74 13.96
C PRO A 323 14.39 13.76 12.49
N VAL A 324 15.17 12.79 12.02
CA VAL A 324 15.57 12.73 10.59
C VAL A 324 14.36 12.57 9.69
N MET A 325 13.37 11.75 10.10
CA MET A 325 12.11 11.61 9.39
C MET A 325 11.34 12.93 9.29
N LEU A 326 11.21 13.67 10.38
CA LEU A 326 10.53 14.96 10.38
C LEU A 326 11.27 16.00 9.55
N VAL A 327 12.60 16.08 9.65
CA VAL A 327 13.43 17.01 8.85
C VAL A 327 13.32 16.69 7.36
N LEU A 328 13.40 15.42 6.99
CA LEU A 328 13.29 15.02 5.58
C LEU A 328 11.88 15.27 5.03
N LEU A 329 10.83 15.00 5.81
CA LEU A 329 9.46 15.34 5.44
C LEU A 329 9.28 16.86 5.29
N ALA A 330 9.83 17.65 6.22
CA ALA A 330 9.82 19.12 6.15
C ALA A 330 10.55 19.64 4.91
N LEU A 331 11.68 19.04 4.54
CA LEU A 331 12.42 19.38 3.32
C LEU A 331 11.60 19.08 2.06
N VAL A 332 10.92 17.92 2.00
CA VAL A 332 10.03 17.58 0.88
C VAL A 332 8.89 18.58 0.79
N PHE A 333 8.27 18.96 1.90
CA PHE A 333 7.21 19.97 1.90
C PHE A 333 7.69 21.35 1.49
N TRP A 334 8.84 21.79 2.02
CA TRP A 334 9.42 23.07 1.66
C TRP A 334 9.71 23.14 0.16
N LEU A 335 10.37 22.12 -0.40
CA LEU A 335 10.59 22.01 -1.85
C LEU A 335 9.27 21.98 -2.64
N THR A 336 8.25 21.28 -2.12
CA THR A 336 6.95 21.17 -2.78
C THR A 336 6.22 22.50 -2.81
N ILE A 337 6.10 23.19 -1.67
CA ILE A 337 5.33 24.44 -1.54
C ILE A 337 6.05 25.58 -2.27
N THR A 338 7.33 25.81 -1.95
CA THR A 338 8.11 26.88 -2.59
C THR A 338 8.30 26.61 -4.08
N GLY A 339 8.54 25.35 -4.46
CA GLY A 339 8.69 24.95 -5.85
C GLY A 339 7.38 25.00 -6.65
N ALA A 340 6.23 24.75 -6.03
CA ALA A 340 4.93 24.77 -6.70
C ALA A 340 4.37 26.18 -6.93
N ASN A 341 4.73 27.16 -6.12
CA ASN A 341 4.22 28.53 -6.26
C ASN A 341 4.50 29.11 -7.65
N TYR A 342 5.72 28.94 -8.19
CA TYR A 342 6.09 29.44 -9.52
C TYR A 342 5.25 28.84 -10.67
N PRO A 343 5.19 27.50 -10.84
CA PRO A 343 4.35 26.90 -11.88
C PRO A 343 2.86 27.11 -11.65
N SER A 344 2.41 27.21 -10.39
CA SER A 344 1.00 27.52 -10.07
C SER A 344 0.60 28.91 -10.54
N GLN A 345 1.43 29.93 -10.29
CA GLN A 345 1.22 31.29 -10.79
C GLN A 345 1.23 31.34 -12.32
N LEU A 346 2.19 30.66 -12.96
CA LEU A 346 2.27 30.60 -14.43
C LEU A 346 1.03 29.94 -15.04
N LEU A 347 0.55 28.85 -14.44
CA LEU A 347 -0.65 28.14 -14.89
C LEU A 347 -1.92 28.97 -14.65
N SER A 348 -2.02 29.61 -13.49
CA SER A 348 -3.11 30.53 -13.14
C SER A 348 -3.21 31.67 -14.15
N ASN A 349 -2.10 32.39 -14.39
CA ASN A 349 -2.05 33.49 -15.36
C ASN A 349 -2.45 33.03 -16.77
N GLY A 350 -1.99 31.84 -17.19
CA GLY A 350 -2.36 31.28 -18.49
C GLY A 350 -3.83 30.90 -18.61
N LEU A 351 -4.41 30.26 -17.59
CA LEU A 351 -5.81 29.83 -17.59
C LEU A 351 -6.77 31.02 -17.45
N PHE A 352 -6.45 32.00 -16.61
CA PHE A 352 -7.27 33.21 -16.50
C PHE A 352 -7.16 34.10 -17.74
N TRP A 353 -6.00 34.14 -18.42
CA TRP A 353 -5.91 34.78 -19.74
C TRP A 353 -6.84 34.12 -20.78
N VAL A 354 -6.96 32.79 -20.76
CA VAL A 354 -7.93 32.08 -21.60
C VAL A 354 -9.37 32.41 -21.19
N GLN A 355 -9.66 32.54 -19.90
CA GLN A 355 -10.97 32.98 -19.40
C GLN A 355 -11.38 34.34 -19.99
N ASP A 356 -10.45 35.30 -20.03
CA ASP A 356 -10.71 36.63 -20.56
C ASP A 356 -11.00 36.58 -22.08
N ARG A 357 -10.26 35.75 -22.81
CA ARG A 357 -10.50 35.52 -24.25
C ARG A 357 -11.84 34.85 -24.51
N LEU A 358 -12.23 33.88 -23.69
CA LEU A 358 -13.55 33.26 -23.77
C LEU A 358 -14.65 34.26 -23.44
N THR A 359 -14.44 35.14 -22.45
CA THR A 359 -15.37 36.21 -22.11
C THR A 359 -15.58 37.17 -23.28
N ASN A 360 -14.50 37.64 -23.90
CA ASN A 360 -14.57 38.49 -25.09
C ASN A 360 -15.27 37.79 -26.26
N PHE A 361 -15.05 36.49 -26.44
CA PHE A 361 -15.73 35.69 -27.47
C PHE A 361 -17.25 35.61 -27.21
N PHE A 362 -17.67 35.34 -25.97
CA PHE A 362 -19.09 35.30 -25.58
C PHE A 362 -19.78 36.66 -25.74
N GLN A 363 -19.07 37.75 -25.44
CA GLN A 363 -19.55 39.11 -25.68
C GLN A 363 -19.68 39.42 -27.18
N TYR A 364 -18.72 38.97 -28.01
CA TYR A 364 -18.76 39.13 -29.47
C TYR A 364 -19.94 38.43 -30.12
N ILE A 365 -20.31 37.23 -29.64
CA ILE A 365 -21.47 36.49 -30.16
C ILE A 365 -22.80 36.93 -29.51
N HIS A 366 -22.80 37.98 -28.68
CA HIS A 366 -23.95 38.43 -27.90
C HIS A 366 -24.66 37.30 -27.14
N ALA A 367 -23.88 36.39 -26.54
CA ALA A 367 -24.43 35.32 -25.73
C ALA A 367 -25.15 35.89 -24.49
N PRO A 368 -26.24 35.26 -24.02
CA PRO A 368 -26.92 35.68 -22.79
C PRO A 368 -26.00 35.66 -21.58
N ASP A 369 -26.11 36.66 -20.69
CA ASP A 369 -25.27 36.79 -19.49
C ASP A 369 -25.34 35.56 -18.57
N TRP A 370 -26.51 34.92 -18.47
CA TRP A 370 -26.66 33.71 -17.66
C TRP A 370 -25.84 32.53 -18.21
N LEU A 371 -25.67 32.44 -19.54
CA LEU A 371 -24.90 31.37 -20.18
C LEU A 371 -23.40 31.60 -20.02
N HIS A 372 -22.95 32.85 -20.20
CA HIS A 372 -21.57 33.27 -19.91
C HIS A 372 -21.24 33.05 -18.42
N GLY A 373 -22.11 33.49 -17.52
CA GLY A 373 -21.91 33.37 -16.08
C GLY A 373 -21.77 31.91 -15.65
N ILE A 374 -22.68 31.04 -16.07
CA ILE A 374 -22.63 29.62 -15.74
C ILE A 374 -21.35 28.95 -16.27
N LEU A 375 -21.07 29.08 -17.57
CA LEU A 375 -20.01 28.31 -18.21
C LEU A 375 -18.61 28.87 -17.92
N ILE A 376 -18.46 30.19 -17.94
CA ILE A 376 -17.17 30.85 -17.80
C ILE A 376 -16.91 31.22 -16.33
N LEU A 377 -17.79 32.01 -15.71
CA LEU A 377 -17.57 32.49 -14.33
C LEU A 377 -17.85 31.44 -13.25
N GLY A 378 -18.66 30.41 -13.58
CA GLY A 378 -18.92 29.25 -12.74
C GLY A 378 -17.99 28.09 -13.05
N VAL A 379 -18.33 27.30 -14.08
CA VAL A 379 -17.64 26.04 -14.38
C VAL A 379 -16.15 26.26 -14.69
N TYR A 380 -15.82 27.10 -15.67
CA TYR A 380 -14.43 27.30 -16.10
C TYR A 380 -13.58 27.92 -14.98
N ARG A 381 -14.06 28.98 -14.32
CA ARG A 381 -13.33 29.66 -13.25
C ARG A 381 -12.95 28.72 -12.10
N VAL A 382 -13.89 27.88 -11.65
CA VAL A 382 -13.62 26.88 -10.61
C VAL A 382 -12.63 25.82 -11.10
N LEU A 383 -12.76 25.35 -12.34
CA LEU A 383 -11.81 24.41 -12.92
C LEU A 383 -10.40 25.00 -13.02
N ALA A 384 -10.29 26.24 -13.51
CA ALA A 384 -9.02 26.94 -13.65
C ALA A 384 -8.32 27.10 -12.30
N TRP A 385 -9.07 27.46 -11.27
CA TRP A 385 -8.58 27.54 -9.89
C TRP A 385 -8.06 26.20 -9.37
N VAL A 386 -8.90 25.16 -9.41
CA VAL A 386 -8.55 23.81 -8.90
C VAL A 386 -7.32 23.27 -9.62
N VAL A 387 -7.27 23.39 -10.95
CA VAL A 387 -6.13 22.93 -11.75
C VAL A 387 -4.86 23.72 -11.42
N SER A 388 -4.94 25.04 -11.27
CA SER A 388 -3.78 25.90 -10.97
C SER A 388 -3.17 25.62 -9.61
N VAL A 389 -4.02 25.41 -8.59
CA VAL A 389 -3.57 25.24 -7.20
C VAL A 389 -3.17 23.79 -6.89
N MET A 390 -3.89 22.80 -7.43
CA MET A 390 -3.69 21.39 -7.06
C MET A 390 -2.59 20.69 -7.88
N LEU A 391 -2.48 20.97 -9.19
CA LEU A 391 -1.61 20.21 -10.09
C LEU A 391 -0.10 20.37 -9.76
N PRO A 392 0.44 21.58 -9.60
CA PRO A 392 1.89 21.73 -9.43
C PRO A 392 2.46 21.13 -8.14
N PRO A 393 1.85 21.31 -6.94
CA PRO A 393 2.31 20.65 -5.73
C PRO A 393 2.32 19.13 -5.86
N MET A 394 1.30 18.53 -6.48
CA MET A 394 1.24 17.08 -6.68
C MET A 394 2.29 16.58 -7.67
N ALA A 395 2.54 17.34 -8.74
CA ALA A 395 3.55 17.03 -9.75
C ALA A 395 4.99 17.08 -9.20
N ILE A 396 5.24 17.81 -8.10
CA ILE A 396 6.54 17.84 -7.41
C ILE A 396 6.59 16.81 -6.28
N PHE A 397 5.54 16.73 -5.46
CA PHE A 397 5.49 15.86 -4.30
C PHE A 397 5.62 14.38 -4.67
N PHE A 398 4.86 13.90 -5.67
CA PHE A 398 4.87 12.47 -5.98
C PHE A 398 6.19 11.98 -6.57
N PRO A 399 6.87 12.68 -7.49
CA PRO A 399 8.21 12.29 -7.90
C PRO A 399 9.21 12.26 -6.73
N LEU A 400 9.22 13.28 -5.86
CA LEU A 400 10.11 13.29 -4.69
C LEU A 400 9.83 12.10 -3.77
N PHE A 401 8.55 11.79 -3.53
CA PHE A 401 8.17 10.64 -2.72
C PHE A 401 8.58 9.31 -3.37
N THR A 402 8.38 9.14 -4.69
CA THR A 402 8.81 7.95 -5.41
C THR A 402 10.33 7.80 -5.44
N LEU A 403 11.10 8.90 -5.47
CA LEU A 403 12.56 8.84 -5.32
C LEU A 403 12.98 8.31 -3.93
N LEU A 404 12.29 8.73 -2.87
CA LEU A 404 12.51 8.22 -1.51
C LEU A 404 12.12 6.74 -1.36
N GLU A 405 11.07 6.32 -2.07
CA GLU A 405 10.64 4.93 -2.18
C GLU A 405 11.71 4.06 -2.84
N ASP A 406 12.16 4.46 -4.04
CA ASP A 406 13.20 3.75 -4.82
C ASP A 406 14.57 3.75 -4.12
N ALA A 407 14.88 4.80 -3.35
CA ALA A 407 16.07 4.86 -2.52
C ALA A 407 16.03 3.88 -1.35
N GLY A 408 14.86 3.33 -0.99
CA GLY A 408 14.69 2.40 0.13
C GLY A 408 14.50 3.09 1.49
N TYR A 409 14.24 4.40 1.53
CA TYR A 409 14.05 5.14 2.78
C TYR A 409 12.69 4.86 3.43
N LEU A 410 11.61 4.78 2.62
CA LEU A 410 10.26 4.58 3.12
C LEU A 410 10.09 3.31 4.00
N PRO A 411 10.62 2.12 3.64
CA PRO A 411 10.60 0.96 4.53
C PRO A 411 11.18 1.21 5.93
N ARG A 412 12.21 2.07 6.07
CA ARG A 412 12.76 2.46 7.39
C ARG A 412 11.81 3.35 8.17
N VAL A 413 11.09 4.25 7.49
CA VAL A 413 10.02 5.06 8.10
C VAL A 413 8.91 4.16 8.65
N ALA A 414 8.48 3.16 7.87
CA ALA A 414 7.50 2.18 8.31
C ALA A 414 7.99 1.39 9.54
N TYR A 415 9.26 0.99 9.55
CA TYR A 415 9.89 0.32 10.69
C TYR A 415 9.90 1.20 11.96
N ASN A 416 10.30 2.48 11.84
CA ASN A 416 10.33 3.42 12.97
C ASN A 416 8.94 3.66 13.57
N LEU A 417 7.91 3.66 12.73
CA LEU A 417 6.52 3.89 13.14
C LEU A 417 5.76 2.59 13.47
N ASP A 418 6.36 1.41 13.28
CA ASP A 418 5.68 0.14 13.55
C ASP A 418 5.27 0.01 15.02
N LYS A 419 6.16 0.36 15.96
CA LYS A 419 5.87 0.29 17.39
C LYS A 419 4.65 1.13 17.81
N PRO A 420 4.50 2.41 17.43
CA PRO A 420 3.29 3.17 17.74
C PRO A 420 2.04 2.63 17.01
N PHE A 421 2.13 2.19 15.75
CA PHE A 421 0.97 1.60 15.06
C PHE A 421 0.51 0.29 15.69
N LYS A 422 1.44 -0.58 16.12
CA LYS A 422 1.12 -1.84 16.79
C LYS A 422 0.36 -1.64 18.10
N ARG A 423 0.64 -0.55 18.84
CA ARG A 423 -0.14 -0.17 20.05
C ARG A 423 -1.59 0.18 19.74
N CYS A 424 -1.90 0.54 18.50
CA CYS A 424 -3.24 0.82 17.99
C CYS A 424 -3.84 -0.36 17.20
N CYS A 425 -3.26 -1.56 17.30
CA CYS A 425 -3.67 -2.74 16.54
C CYS A 425 -3.61 -2.54 15.01
N ALA A 426 -2.60 -1.78 14.55
CA ALA A 426 -2.30 -1.51 13.16
C ALA A 426 -0.84 -1.83 12.81
N CYS A 427 -0.50 -1.74 11.54
CA CYS A 427 0.80 -2.11 10.98
C CYS A 427 1.62 -0.88 10.58
N GLY A 428 2.94 -0.91 10.74
CA GLY A 428 3.85 0.18 10.35
C GLY A 428 3.73 0.62 8.89
N LYS A 429 3.24 -0.24 7.99
CA LYS A 429 2.95 0.12 6.58
C LYS A 429 1.91 1.25 6.47
N GLN A 430 1.00 1.40 7.43
CA GLN A 430 0.03 2.52 7.47
C GLN A 430 0.71 3.89 7.48
N ALA A 431 1.90 4.00 8.06
CA ALA A 431 2.70 5.23 8.02
C ALA A 431 3.00 5.69 6.59
N LEU A 432 3.25 4.76 5.66
CA LEU A 432 3.57 5.07 4.27
C LEU A 432 2.36 5.64 3.53
N CYS A 433 1.19 5.05 3.79
CA CYS A 433 -0.09 5.51 3.23
C CYS A 433 -0.43 6.92 3.73
N MET A 434 -0.22 7.17 5.02
CA MET A 434 -0.37 8.50 5.62
C MET A 434 0.61 9.50 5.01
N CYS A 435 1.88 9.11 4.82
CA CYS A 435 2.86 9.99 4.18
C CYS A 435 2.47 10.33 2.73
N MET A 436 1.90 9.38 1.99
CA MET A 436 1.31 9.66 0.67
C MET A 436 0.08 10.58 0.75
N GLY A 437 -0.71 10.48 1.82
CA GLY A 437 -1.89 11.31 2.10
C GLY A 437 -1.59 12.80 2.16
N PHE A 438 -0.43 13.17 2.70
CA PHE A 438 0.04 14.56 2.72
C PHE A 438 0.06 15.23 1.33
N GLY A 439 0.42 14.47 0.28
CA GLY A 439 0.29 14.95 -1.09
C GLY A 439 -1.16 14.99 -1.53
N CYS A 440 -1.84 13.83 -1.46
CA CYS A 440 -3.26 13.73 -1.73
C CYS A 440 -3.86 12.52 -1.01
N ASN A 441 -4.94 12.73 -0.25
CA ASN A 441 -5.62 11.63 0.46
C ASN A 441 -6.11 10.53 -0.49
N ALA A 442 -6.52 10.86 -1.71
CA ALA A 442 -6.88 9.87 -2.73
C ALA A 442 -5.69 8.97 -3.12
N ALA A 443 -4.49 9.53 -3.27
CA ALA A 443 -3.29 8.76 -3.54
C ALA A 443 -2.87 7.90 -2.33
N GLY A 444 -2.99 8.44 -1.11
CA GLY A 444 -2.74 7.67 0.12
C GLY A 444 -3.67 6.46 0.27
N ILE A 445 -4.95 6.58 -0.11
CA ILE A 445 -5.89 5.46 -0.13
C ILE A 445 -5.48 4.37 -1.13
N ILE A 446 -5.03 4.75 -2.34
CA ILE A 446 -4.48 3.79 -3.30
C ILE A 446 -3.21 3.14 -2.74
N GLY A 447 -2.40 3.91 -1.99
CA GLY A 447 -1.23 3.43 -1.26
C GLY A 447 -1.56 2.38 -0.20
N CYS A 448 -2.76 2.40 0.41
CA CYS A 448 -3.19 1.39 1.39
C CYS A 448 -3.17 -0.05 0.86
N ARG A 449 -3.07 -0.25 -0.45
CA ARG A 449 -2.89 -1.59 -1.03
C ARG A 449 -1.60 -2.28 -0.59
N ILE A 450 -0.60 -1.58 -0.06
CA ILE A 450 0.62 -2.24 0.47
C ILE A 450 0.34 -3.05 1.76
N ILE A 451 -0.79 -2.82 2.42
CA ILE A 451 -1.17 -3.46 3.68
C ILE A 451 -1.87 -4.79 3.35
N ASP A 452 -1.29 -5.89 3.85
CA ASP A 452 -1.71 -7.24 3.48
C ASP A 452 -3.05 -7.63 4.11
N SER A 453 -3.25 -7.26 5.39
CA SER A 453 -4.48 -7.54 6.12
C SER A 453 -5.63 -6.67 5.62
N PRO A 454 -6.75 -7.25 5.13
CA PRO A 454 -7.92 -6.49 4.67
C PRO A 454 -8.49 -5.55 5.74
N ARG A 455 -8.43 -5.98 7.01
CA ARG A 455 -8.89 -5.20 8.17
C ARG A 455 -8.02 -3.97 8.40
N GLU A 456 -6.69 -4.16 8.48
CA GLU A 456 -5.74 -3.06 8.71
C GLU A 456 -5.72 -2.11 7.53
N ARG A 457 -5.88 -2.63 6.30
CA ARG A 457 -6.05 -1.83 5.10
C ARG A 457 -7.27 -0.93 5.21
N LEU A 458 -8.41 -1.46 5.66
CA LEU A 458 -9.62 -0.66 5.84
C LEU A 458 -9.46 0.40 6.94
N LEU A 459 -8.79 0.06 8.05
CA LEU A 459 -8.43 1.04 9.08
C LEU A 459 -7.58 2.19 8.51
N ALA A 460 -6.56 1.86 7.71
CA ALA A 460 -5.73 2.85 7.04
C ALA A 460 -6.54 3.72 6.07
N ILE A 461 -7.44 3.13 5.27
CA ILE A 461 -8.32 3.87 4.35
C ILE A 461 -9.22 4.87 5.11
N LEU A 462 -9.86 4.44 6.19
CA LEU A 462 -10.81 5.27 6.96
C LEU A 462 -10.11 6.40 7.73
N THR A 463 -8.86 6.20 8.15
CA THR A 463 -8.13 7.15 8.99
C THR A 463 -7.15 8.04 8.24
N ASN A 464 -6.91 7.78 6.95
CA ASN A 464 -6.01 8.59 6.11
C ASN A 464 -6.42 10.06 6.03
N ASN A 465 -7.72 10.36 6.12
CA ASN A 465 -8.24 11.73 5.99
C ASN A 465 -7.85 12.69 7.13
N PHE A 466 -7.44 12.16 8.28
CA PHE A 466 -6.97 12.98 9.40
C PHE A 466 -5.58 13.59 9.17
N VAL A 467 -4.90 13.14 8.11
CA VAL A 467 -3.69 13.77 7.61
C VAL A 467 -4.08 14.92 6.66
N PRO A 468 -3.58 16.14 6.88
CA PRO A 468 -3.86 17.26 5.99
C PRO A 468 -3.18 17.02 4.64
N CYS A 469 -3.96 17.09 3.55
CA CYS A 469 -3.44 17.01 2.19
C CYS A 469 -3.05 18.39 1.64
N ASN A 470 -2.39 18.43 0.48
CA ASN A 470 -2.01 19.66 -0.24
C ASN A 470 -3.11 20.73 -0.28
N GLY A 471 -4.37 20.37 -0.50
CA GLY A 471 -5.48 21.34 -0.55
C GLY A 471 -5.83 21.99 0.80
N ARG A 472 -5.38 21.44 1.93
CA ARG A 472 -5.65 21.97 3.28
C ARG A 472 -4.53 22.87 3.80
N PHE A 473 -3.29 22.70 3.30
CA PHE A 473 -2.14 23.47 3.77
C PHE A 473 -2.29 24.99 3.54
N PRO A 474 -2.72 25.49 2.38
CA PRO A 474 -2.90 26.94 2.16
C PRO A 474 -3.83 27.58 3.19
N THR A 475 -4.98 26.96 3.45
CA THR A 475 -5.94 27.43 4.47
C THR A 475 -5.32 27.47 5.86
N LEU A 476 -4.63 26.40 6.26
CA LEU A 476 -3.98 26.33 7.59
C LEU A 476 -2.87 27.38 7.73
N ILE A 477 -2.02 27.53 6.71
CA ILE A 477 -0.93 28.50 6.70
C ILE A 477 -1.46 29.94 6.71
N ALA A 478 -2.49 30.24 5.91
CA ALA A 478 -3.09 31.56 5.83
C ALA A 478 -3.69 31.98 7.19
N ILE A 479 -4.51 31.12 7.81
CA ILE A 479 -5.14 31.43 9.11
C ILE A 479 -4.08 31.59 10.21
N LEU A 480 -3.09 30.69 10.26
CA LEU A 480 -1.97 30.78 11.22
C LEU A 480 -1.22 32.11 11.08
N THR A 481 -0.89 32.50 9.86
CA THR A 481 -0.13 33.71 9.57
C THR A 481 -0.94 34.96 9.94
N MET A 482 -2.22 35.01 9.56
CA MET A 482 -3.08 36.17 9.80
C MET A 482 -3.39 36.40 11.29
N PHE A 483 -3.72 35.33 12.05
CA PHE A 483 -4.23 35.47 13.42
C PHE A 483 -3.17 35.29 14.52
N PHE A 484 -2.10 34.53 14.30
CA PHE A 484 -1.17 34.14 15.38
C PHE A 484 0.25 34.67 15.22
N VAL A 485 0.70 34.88 13.97
CA VAL A 485 2.07 35.29 13.69
C VAL A 485 2.18 36.80 13.43
N GLY A 486 1.17 37.38 12.77
CA GLY A 486 1.19 38.76 12.32
C GLY A 486 1.81 38.90 10.92
N THR A 487 1.46 40.00 10.24
CA THR A 487 1.85 40.27 8.84
C THR A 487 3.23 40.94 8.71
N ALA A 488 3.85 41.33 9.82
CA ALA A 488 5.19 41.91 9.82
C ALA A 488 6.24 40.80 9.60
N GLY A 489 6.82 40.76 8.40
CA GLY A 489 7.80 39.75 8.00
C GLY A 489 9.07 39.75 8.87
N GLY A 490 9.55 38.56 9.22
CA GLY A 490 10.82 38.35 9.94
C GLY A 490 11.16 36.86 10.03
N VAL A 491 12.43 36.53 10.27
CA VAL A 491 12.87 35.12 10.38
C VAL A 491 12.14 34.41 11.54
N PHE A 492 11.92 35.10 12.66
CA PHE A 492 11.18 34.58 13.80
C PHE A 492 9.71 34.27 13.47
N SER A 493 9.08 35.06 12.59
CA SER A 493 7.68 34.87 12.19
C SER A 493 7.51 33.63 11.30
N SER A 494 8.48 33.36 10.42
CA SER A 494 8.52 32.12 9.62
C SER A 494 8.75 30.85 10.45
N LEU A 495 9.56 30.93 11.51
CA LEU A 495 9.79 29.81 12.41
C LEU A 495 8.54 29.50 13.24
N LEU A 496 7.87 30.53 13.76
CA LEU A 496 6.65 30.38 14.55
C LEU A 496 5.53 29.72 13.74
N SER A 497 5.31 30.17 12.50
CA SER A 497 4.32 29.57 11.59
C SER A 497 4.63 28.11 11.27
N ALA A 498 5.91 27.76 11.06
CA ALA A 498 6.34 26.38 10.86
C ALA A 498 6.09 25.49 12.10
N VAL A 499 6.36 26.00 13.30
CA VAL A 499 6.11 25.28 14.57
C VAL A 499 4.62 25.04 14.78
N LEU A 500 3.80 26.07 14.60
CA LEU A 500 2.34 25.95 14.75
C LEU A 500 1.74 24.99 13.73
N LEU A 501 2.18 25.07 12.46
CA LEU A 501 1.75 24.11 11.43
C LEU A 501 2.15 22.68 11.80
N THR A 502 3.38 22.49 12.29
CA THR A 502 3.85 21.18 12.75
C THR A 502 2.99 20.66 13.90
N ALA A 503 2.59 21.51 14.84
CA ALA A 503 1.69 21.13 15.94
C ALA A 503 0.32 20.66 15.41
N VAL A 504 -0.26 21.36 14.41
CA VAL A 504 -1.52 20.96 13.76
C VAL A 504 -1.38 19.60 13.05
N ILE A 505 -0.26 19.37 12.35
CA ILE A 505 0.01 18.07 11.70
C ILE A 505 0.12 16.95 12.75
N VAL A 506 0.86 17.19 13.83
CA VAL A 506 1.01 16.23 14.93
C VAL A 506 -0.34 15.93 15.59
N LEU A 507 -1.21 16.93 15.75
CA LEU A 507 -2.57 16.73 16.23
C LEU A 507 -3.37 15.82 15.28
N GLY A 508 -3.30 16.04 13.97
CA GLY A 508 -3.94 15.17 12.97
C GLY A 508 -3.46 13.72 13.06
N VAL A 509 -2.14 13.51 13.16
CA VAL A 509 -1.53 12.18 13.37
C VAL A 509 -1.99 11.55 14.70
N GLY A 510 -2.08 12.34 15.77
CA GLY A 510 -2.59 11.90 17.07
C GLY A 510 -4.04 11.42 16.99
N VAL A 511 -4.89 12.15 16.27
CA VAL A 511 -6.28 11.76 16.01
C VAL A 511 -6.34 10.49 15.15
N THR A 512 -5.48 10.34 14.14
CA THR A 512 -5.36 9.08 13.37
C THR A 512 -5.11 7.90 14.29
N PHE A 513 -4.17 8.00 15.23
CA PHE A 513 -3.89 6.93 16.18
C PHE A 513 -5.08 6.64 17.11
N ALA A 514 -5.73 7.68 17.63
CA ALA A 514 -6.89 7.54 18.51
C ALA A 514 -8.06 6.85 17.81
N VAL A 515 -8.40 7.29 16.59
CA VAL A 515 -9.51 6.72 15.80
C VAL A 515 -9.16 5.31 15.33
N THR A 516 -7.92 5.03 14.92
CA THR A 516 -7.48 3.67 14.57
C THR A 516 -7.69 2.71 15.74
N LYS A 517 -7.26 3.12 16.95
CA LYS A 517 -7.44 2.33 18.17
C LYS A 517 -8.93 2.13 18.50
N LEU A 518 -9.75 3.16 18.38
CA LEU A 518 -11.19 3.07 18.61
C LEU A 518 -11.86 2.08 17.64
N LEU A 519 -11.63 2.24 16.33
CA LEU A 519 -12.21 1.39 15.29
C LEU A 519 -11.75 -0.07 15.40
N SER A 520 -10.49 -0.30 15.74
CA SER A 520 -9.93 -1.65 15.93
C SER A 520 -10.58 -2.41 17.09
N LYS A 521 -11.11 -1.71 18.10
CA LYS A 521 -11.79 -2.31 19.26
C LYS A 521 -13.30 -2.47 19.06
N THR A 522 -13.92 -1.62 18.24
CA THR A 522 -15.38 -1.57 18.06
C THR A 522 -15.82 -2.29 16.78
N LEU A 523 -15.70 -1.61 15.63
CA LEU A 523 -16.27 -2.00 14.34
C LEU A 523 -15.44 -3.04 13.59
N LEU A 524 -14.13 -3.06 13.80
CA LEU A 524 -13.17 -3.90 13.07
C LEU A 524 -12.38 -4.74 14.06
N LYS A 525 -12.97 -5.81 14.62
CA LYS A 525 -12.29 -6.77 15.52
C LYS A 525 -11.54 -7.84 14.71
N GLY A 526 -10.42 -8.35 15.22
CA GLY A 526 -9.63 -9.40 14.57
C GLY A 526 -8.23 -9.57 15.16
N VAL A 527 -7.49 -10.56 14.65
CA VAL A 527 -6.08 -10.82 15.02
C VAL A 527 -5.17 -9.87 14.22
N PRO A 528 -4.15 -9.23 14.83
CA PRO A 528 -3.19 -8.40 14.10
C PRO A 528 -2.37 -9.25 13.12
N SER A 529 -2.01 -8.68 11.96
CA SER A 529 -1.16 -9.37 10.99
C SER A 529 0.29 -9.51 11.50
N SER A 530 0.98 -10.57 11.08
CA SER A 530 2.42 -10.70 11.30
C SER A 530 3.14 -9.66 10.43
N PHE A 531 3.78 -8.69 11.07
CA PHE A 531 4.56 -7.67 10.37
C PHE A 531 5.91 -8.25 9.94
N THR A 532 5.99 -8.79 8.72
CA THR A 532 7.25 -9.20 8.09
C THR A 532 7.66 -8.17 7.03
N LEU A 533 8.20 -7.03 7.48
CA LEU A 533 8.75 -6.03 6.55
C LEU A 533 10.21 -6.36 6.25
N GLU A 534 10.49 -6.86 5.05
CA GLU A 534 11.86 -6.88 4.54
C GLU A 534 12.34 -5.45 4.32
N LEU A 535 13.49 -5.10 4.89
CA LEU A 535 14.18 -3.85 4.57
C LEU A 535 14.94 -4.06 3.25
N PRO A 536 14.50 -3.46 2.11
CA PRO A 536 15.23 -3.61 0.86
C PRO A 536 16.61 -2.93 0.95
N PRO A 537 17.61 -3.40 0.20
CA PRO A 537 18.91 -2.73 0.14
C PRO A 537 18.78 -1.34 -0.47
N TYR A 538 19.67 -0.41 -0.11
CA TYR A 538 19.71 0.92 -0.72
C TYR A 538 20.03 0.81 -2.22
N ARG A 539 19.24 1.47 -3.06
CA ARG A 539 19.41 1.49 -4.52
C ARG A 539 19.50 2.93 -5.01
N LYS A 540 20.27 3.15 -6.08
CA LYS A 540 20.30 4.46 -6.76
C LYS A 540 19.02 4.60 -7.60
N PRO A 541 18.18 5.62 -7.37
CA PRO A 541 16.91 5.78 -8.08
C PRO A 541 17.12 6.15 -9.56
N GLN A 542 16.21 5.72 -10.43
CA GLN A 542 16.22 6.06 -11.86
C GLN A 542 15.44 7.36 -12.12
N ILE A 543 16.05 8.50 -11.75
CA ILE A 543 15.41 9.82 -11.67
C ILE A 543 14.50 10.14 -12.87
N GLY A 544 14.99 10.00 -14.10
CA GLY A 544 14.21 10.35 -15.31
C GLY A 544 12.97 9.49 -15.51
N LYS A 545 13.04 8.17 -15.28
CA LYS A 545 11.88 7.29 -15.41
C LYS A 545 10.87 7.49 -14.29
N VAL A 546 11.35 7.79 -13.08
CA VAL A 546 10.52 8.05 -11.91
C VAL A 546 9.65 9.30 -12.12
N ILE A 547 10.24 10.40 -12.59
CA ILE A 547 9.52 11.65 -12.82
C ILE A 547 8.41 11.47 -13.85
N VAL A 548 8.74 10.91 -15.02
CA VAL A 548 7.78 10.69 -16.10
C VAL A 548 6.64 9.79 -15.63
N ARG A 549 6.97 8.62 -15.06
CA ARG A 549 5.96 7.67 -14.62
C ARG A 549 5.06 8.24 -13.53
N SER A 550 5.62 8.98 -12.57
CA SER A 550 4.88 9.55 -11.45
C SER A 550 3.90 10.65 -11.88
N ILE A 551 4.30 11.51 -12.82
CA ILE A 551 3.42 12.56 -13.36
C ILE A 551 2.26 11.95 -14.15
N PHE A 552 2.56 11.04 -15.09
CA PHE A 552 1.53 10.46 -15.96
C PHE A 552 0.60 9.46 -15.23
N ASP A 553 1.16 8.54 -14.44
CA ASP A 553 0.37 7.46 -13.83
C ASP A 553 -0.36 7.91 -12.56
N ARG A 554 0.20 8.85 -11.78
CA ARG A 554 -0.37 9.27 -10.48
C ARG A 554 -1.03 10.64 -10.53
N THR A 555 -0.39 11.64 -11.13
CA THR A 555 -0.86 13.03 -11.04
C THR A 555 -2.05 13.31 -11.97
N LEU A 556 -1.91 13.00 -13.26
CA LEU A 556 -2.97 13.29 -14.25
C LEU A 556 -4.26 12.50 -14.01
N PHE A 557 -4.15 11.25 -13.56
CA PHE A 557 -5.33 10.43 -13.27
C PHE A 557 -6.15 10.94 -12.08
N VAL A 558 -5.49 11.45 -11.04
CA VAL A 558 -6.17 12.06 -9.90
C VAL A 558 -6.76 13.41 -10.31
N LEU A 559 -6.04 14.21 -11.10
CA LEU A 559 -6.54 15.47 -11.63
C LEU A 559 -7.81 15.28 -12.46
N GLY A 560 -7.86 14.28 -13.34
CA GLY A 560 -9.05 14.00 -14.14
C GLY A 560 -10.29 13.73 -13.29
N ARG A 561 -10.14 13.01 -12.17
CA ARG A 561 -11.24 12.78 -11.22
C ARG A 561 -11.68 14.07 -10.51
N ALA A 562 -10.72 14.91 -10.13
CA ALA A 562 -11.02 16.20 -9.50
C ALA A 562 -11.81 17.11 -10.46
N ILE A 563 -11.37 17.22 -11.72
CA ILE A 563 -12.05 18.01 -12.77
C ILE A 563 -13.49 17.54 -12.98
N CYS A 564 -13.73 16.23 -13.08
CA CYS A 564 -15.07 15.68 -13.27
C CYS A 564 -16.06 16.05 -12.16
N VAL A 565 -15.59 16.33 -10.94
CA VAL A 565 -16.45 16.72 -9.81
C VAL A 565 -16.45 18.23 -9.57
N ALA A 566 -15.35 18.92 -9.85
CA ALA A 566 -15.24 20.37 -9.70
C ALA A 566 -16.10 21.14 -10.71
N ALA A 567 -16.21 20.65 -11.96
CA ALA A 567 -17.04 21.28 -12.99
C ALA A 567 -18.52 21.47 -12.58
N PRO A 568 -19.28 20.42 -12.21
CA PRO A 568 -20.66 20.58 -11.79
C PRO A 568 -20.79 21.36 -10.48
N ALA A 569 -19.78 21.33 -9.61
CA ALA A 569 -19.79 22.15 -8.40
C ALA A 569 -19.62 23.64 -8.70
N GLY A 570 -18.79 24.02 -9.68
CA GLY A 570 -18.67 25.40 -10.11
C GLY A 570 -19.99 25.97 -10.64
N LEU A 571 -20.77 25.16 -11.35
CA LEU A 571 -22.15 25.49 -11.74
C LEU A 571 -23.03 25.75 -10.51
N VAL A 572 -23.03 24.84 -9.53
CA VAL A 572 -23.86 24.97 -8.32
C VAL A 572 -23.46 26.21 -7.50
N ILE A 573 -22.16 26.45 -7.32
CA ILE A 573 -21.64 27.61 -6.58
C ILE A 573 -22.10 28.90 -7.27
N TRP A 574 -21.98 28.98 -8.59
CA TRP A 574 -22.43 30.15 -9.34
C TRP A 574 -23.93 30.38 -9.22
N LEU A 575 -24.74 29.32 -9.35
CA LEU A 575 -26.21 29.41 -9.20
C LEU A 575 -26.59 29.90 -7.80
N MET A 576 -25.95 29.38 -6.75
CA MET A 576 -26.22 29.80 -5.37
C MET A 576 -25.81 31.24 -5.10
N ALA A 577 -24.73 31.72 -5.73
CA ALA A 577 -24.23 33.07 -5.54
C ALA A 577 -25.05 34.14 -6.30
N ASN A 578 -25.54 33.82 -7.50
CA ASN A 578 -26.19 34.81 -8.39
C ASN A 578 -27.71 34.77 -8.39
N ILE A 579 -28.34 33.68 -7.95
CA ILE A 579 -29.80 33.64 -7.80
C ILE A 579 -30.16 34.27 -6.46
N SER A 580 -30.93 35.36 -6.50
CA SER A 580 -31.46 36.04 -5.32
C SER A 580 -32.92 35.70 -5.06
N ILE A 581 -33.25 35.50 -3.78
CA ILE A 581 -34.63 35.36 -3.30
C ILE A 581 -34.88 36.54 -2.35
N GLY A 582 -35.64 37.53 -2.80
CA GLY A 582 -35.73 38.83 -2.12
C GLY A 582 -34.40 39.57 -2.20
N ASP A 583 -33.91 40.08 -1.07
CA ASP A 583 -32.69 40.89 -0.98
C ASP A 583 -31.40 40.07 -0.77
N ALA A 584 -31.51 38.75 -0.61
CA ALA A 584 -30.37 37.87 -0.33
C ALA A 584 -30.18 36.82 -1.42
N SER A 585 -28.91 36.46 -1.69
CA SER A 585 -28.59 35.31 -2.54
C SER A 585 -29.03 34.00 -1.87
N VAL A 586 -29.28 32.96 -2.67
CA VAL A 586 -29.54 31.60 -2.18
C VAL A 586 -28.41 31.14 -1.25
N LEU A 587 -27.16 31.49 -1.58
CA LEU A 587 -25.99 31.25 -0.75
C LEU A 587 -26.13 31.85 0.65
N ASN A 588 -26.52 33.12 0.76
CA ASN A 588 -26.70 33.80 2.05
C ASN A 588 -27.89 33.24 2.82
N HIS A 589 -28.97 32.83 2.13
CA HIS A 589 -30.09 32.17 2.78
C HIS A 589 -29.66 30.83 3.40
N CYS A 590 -28.93 30.00 2.66
CA CYS A 590 -28.36 28.76 3.18
C CYS A 590 -27.35 29.00 4.32
N ALA A 591 -26.51 30.04 4.22
CA ALA A 591 -25.58 30.41 5.28
C ALA A 591 -26.35 30.77 6.56
N SER A 592 -27.40 31.60 6.46
CA SER A 592 -28.22 31.98 7.61
C SER A 592 -28.94 30.80 8.27
N PHE A 593 -29.36 29.81 7.48
CA PHE A 593 -29.97 28.57 8.00
C PHE A 593 -28.97 27.70 8.75
N LEU A 594 -27.72 27.64 8.29
CA LEU A 594 -26.66 26.87 8.90
C LEU A 594 -25.99 27.58 10.09
N ASP A 595 -26.17 28.89 10.21
CA ASP A 595 -25.51 29.74 11.20
C ASP A 595 -25.70 29.29 12.66
N PRO A 596 -26.91 28.90 13.12
CA PRO A 596 -27.08 28.41 14.49
C PRO A 596 -26.23 27.17 14.80
N PHE A 597 -26.12 26.25 13.84
CA PHE A 597 -25.31 25.04 13.99
C PHE A 597 -23.82 25.36 13.91
N ALA A 598 -23.43 26.28 13.04
CA ALA A 598 -22.05 26.72 12.89
C ALA A 598 -21.53 27.41 14.15
N ARG A 599 -22.34 28.27 14.78
CA ARG A 599 -21.98 28.97 16.02
C ARG A 599 -21.70 28.01 17.18
N LEU A 600 -22.39 26.87 17.27
CA LEU A 600 -22.09 25.84 18.27
C LEU A 600 -20.67 25.27 18.15
N MET A 601 -20.12 25.27 16.93
CA MET A 601 -18.76 24.82 16.63
C MET A 601 -17.73 25.96 16.72
N GLY A 602 -18.14 27.17 17.11
CA GLY A 602 -17.31 28.38 17.06
C GLY A 602 -17.06 28.88 15.63
N LEU A 603 -17.88 28.47 14.66
CA LEU A 603 -17.85 28.90 13.26
C LEU A 603 -19.03 29.86 12.99
N ASP A 604 -19.12 30.36 11.76
CA ASP A 604 -20.31 31.05 11.25
C ASP A 604 -20.95 30.27 10.09
N GLY A 605 -22.18 30.65 9.74
CA GLY A 605 -22.94 30.01 8.67
C GLY A 605 -22.22 30.03 7.31
N VAL A 606 -21.42 31.08 7.05
CA VAL A 606 -20.64 31.24 5.82
C VAL A 606 -19.50 30.23 5.74
N ILE A 607 -18.73 30.04 6.82
CA ILE A 607 -17.67 29.03 6.89
C ILE A 607 -18.26 27.65 6.66
N LEU A 608 -19.38 27.32 7.34
CA LEU A 608 -19.98 25.99 7.24
C LEU A 608 -20.51 25.69 5.82
N ILE A 609 -21.21 26.63 5.18
CA ILE A 609 -21.65 26.45 3.79
C ILE A 609 -20.45 26.39 2.83
N ALA A 610 -19.39 27.14 3.08
CA ALA A 610 -18.18 27.10 2.27
C ALA A 610 -17.48 25.74 2.33
N PHE A 611 -17.43 25.07 3.48
CA PHE A 611 -16.96 23.69 3.55
C PHE A 611 -17.85 22.71 2.78
N ILE A 612 -19.18 22.89 2.84
CA ILE A 612 -20.14 22.04 2.12
C ILE A 612 -19.96 22.21 0.61
N LEU A 613 -19.88 23.45 0.12
CA LEU A 613 -19.65 23.75 -1.30
C LEU A 613 -18.22 23.42 -1.76
N GLY A 614 -17.25 23.45 -0.82
CA GLY A 614 -15.88 22.98 -0.99
C GLY A 614 -15.72 21.46 -0.96
N PHE A 615 -16.78 20.68 -0.82
CA PHE A 615 -16.74 19.21 -0.86
C PHE A 615 -15.96 18.60 -2.05
N PRO A 616 -16.01 19.17 -3.28
CA PRO A 616 -15.22 18.68 -4.40
C PRO A 616 -13.70 18.84 -4.21
N ALA A 617 -13.29 19.97 -3.64
CA ALA A 617 -11.93 20.47 -3.60
C ALA A 617 -11.76 21.37 -2.37
N ASN A 618 -10.84 21.03 -1.47
CA ASN A 618 -10.74 21.76 -0.20
C ASN A 618 -10.04 23.13 -0.37
N GLU A 619 -9.32 23.32 -1.46
CA GLU A 619 -8.63 24.55 -1.84
C GLU A 619 -9.57 25.69 -2.26
N ILE A 620 -10.85 25.42 -2.56
CA ILE A 620 -11.84 26.47 -2.88
C ILE A 620 -12.59 26.99 -1.63
N VAL A 621 -12.37 26.42 -0.45
CA VAL A 621 -13.09 26.84 0.77
C VAL A 621 -12.85 28.31 1.11
N ILE A 622 -11.59 28.76 1.18
CA ILE A 622 -11.27 30.18 1.45
C ILE A 622 -11.82 31.11 0.36
N PRO A 623 -11.62 30.82 -0.95
CA PRO A 623 -12.24 31.61 -2.01
C PRO A 623 -13.77 31.71 -1.95
N ILE A 624 -14.48 30.64 -1.51
CA ILE A 624 -15.94 30.68 -1.30
C ILE A 624 -16.30 31.56 -0.10
N ILE A 625 -15.54 31.51 0.99
CA ILE A 625 -15.73 32.39 2.17
C ILE A 625 -15.61 33.86 1.76
N ILE A 626 -14.57 34.21 1.00
CA ILE A 626 -14.35 35.58 0.50
C ILE A 626 -15.50 36.01 -0.40
N MET A 627 -15.90 35.15 -1.34
CA MET A 627 -17.02 35.39 -2.25
C MET A 627 -18.33 35.67 -1.48
N ALA A 628 -18.63 34.88 -0.45
CA ALA A 628 -19.82 35.04 0.36
C ALA A 628 -19.80 36.34 1.19
N TYR A 629 -18.69 36.65 1.88
CA TYR A 629 -18.57 37.87 2.67
C TYR A 629 -18.57 39.14 1.83
N MET A 630 -18.05 39.08 0.61
CA MET A 630 -18.06 40.22 -0.33
C MET A 630 -19.32 40.28 -1.19
N ALA A 631 -20.28 39.36 -0.99
CA ALA A 631 -21.50 39.23 -1.79
C ALA A 631 -21.24 39.23 -3.32
N GLN A 632 -20.17 38.57 -3.75
CA GLN A 632 -19.82 38.47 -5.17
C GLN A 632 -20.43 37.23 -5.83
N GLY A 633 -20.74 37.34 -7.13
CA GLY A 633 -21.32 36.24 -7.91
C GLY A 633 -20.33 35.17 -8.39
N SER A 634 -19.05 35.27 -8.07
CA SER A 634 -18.06 34.26 -8.49
C SER A 634 -16.83 34.23 -7.59
N ILE A 635 -16.17 33.08 -7.56
CA ILE A 635 -15.06 32.79 -6.66
C ILE A 635 -13.88 33.73 -6.94
N LEU A 636 -13.35 34.42 -5.93
CA LEU A 636 -12.22 35.33 -6.06
C LEU A 636 -11.09 35.03 -5.06
N GLU A 637 -9.92 35.59 -5.35
CA GLU A 637 -8.75 35.61 -4.46
C GLU A 637 -8.40 37.05 -4.13
N LEU A 638 -7.95 37.27 -2.90
CA LEU A 638 -7.39 38.56 -2.48
C LEU A 638 -5.87 38.47 -2.55
N ASP A 639 -5.23 39.46 -3.18
CA ASP A 639 -3.77 39.49 -3.39
C ASP A 639 -2.98 39.70 -2.08
N SER A 640 -3.64 40.10 -0.99
CA SER A 640 -3.00 40.35 0.30
C SER A 640 -3.68 39.64 1.47
N LEU A 641 -2.85 39.00 2.30
CA LEU A 641 -3.28 38.42 3.58
C LEU A 641 -3.78 39.48 4.57
N ALA A 642 -3.34 40.73 4.44
CA ALA A 642 -3.81 41.83 5.29
C ALA A 642 -5.28 42.18 4.99
N GLN A 643 -5.65 42.34 3.72
CA GLN A 643 -7.04 42.57 3.31
C GLN A 643 -7.93 41.37 3.67
N MET A 644 -7.41 40.14 3.49
CA MET A 644 -8.14 38.93 3.87
C MET A 644 -8.43 38.90 5.39
N LYS A 645 -7.43 39.25 6.22
CA LYS A 645 -7.61 39.35 7.67
C LYS A 645 -8.64 40.41 8.03
N GLU A 646 -8.56 41.60 7.43
CA GLU A 646 -9.49 42.68 7.69
C GLU A 646 -10.93 42.27 7.36
N LEU A 647 -11.15 41.67 6.18
CA LEU A 647 -12.45 41.13 5.77
C LEU A 647 -12.99 40.13 6.80
N PHE A 648 -12.16 39.19 7.26
CA PHE A 648 -12.57 38.17 8.22
C PHE A 648 -12.92 38.77 9.59
N VAL A 649 -12.11 39.71 10.09
CA VAL A 649 -12.38 40.39 11.36
C VAL A 649 -13.64 41.25 11.28
N LEU A 650 -13.87 41.95 10.16
CA LEU A 650 -15.11 42.72 9.92
C LEU A 650 -16.36 41.84 9.93
N ASN A 651 -16.24 40.58 9.51
CA ASN A 651 -17.30 39.57 9.55
C ASN A 651 -17.30 38.76 10.86
N GLY A 652 -16.66 39.25 11.92
CA GLY A 652 -16.75 38.68 13.27
C GLY A 652 -15.79 37.53 13.57
N TRP A 653 -14.76 37.31 12.74
CA TRP A 653 -13.75 36.29 13.04
C TRP A 653 -12.94 36.68 14.28
N THR A 654 -12.97 35.80 15.27
CA THR A 654 -12.11 35.86 16.45
C THR A 654 -10.98 34.84 16.34
N TRP A 655 -10.03 34.87 17.28
CA TRP A 655 -9.04 33.80 17.40
C TRP A 655 -9.68 32.43 17.67
N VAL A 656 -10.85 32.39 18.33
CA VAL A 656 -11.64 31.16 18.55
C VAL A 656 -12.15 30.64 17.21
N THR A 657 -12.75 31.51 16.38
CA THR A 657 -13.21 31.17 15.03
C THR A 657 -12.07 30.70 14.15
N ALA A 658 -10.90 31.34 14.23
CA ALA A 658 -9.71 30.93 13.49
C ALA A 658 -9.27 29.50 13.86
N ILE A 659 -9.17 29.16 15.15
CA ILE A 659 -8.79 27.81 15.60
C ILE A 659 -9.88 26.79 15.27
N SER A 660 -11.16 27.12 15.48
CA SER A 660 -12.29 26.25 15.12
C SER A 660 -12.29 25.95 13.62
N THR A 661 -12.03 26.94 12.76
CA THR A 661 -11.90 26.75 11.30
C THR A 661 -10.71 25.86 10.96
N MET A 662 -9.57 26.02 11.65
CA MET A 662 -8.41 25.15 11.45
C MET A 662 -8.66 23.70 11.89
N LEU A 663 -9.27 23.50 13.06
CA LEU A 663 -9.64 22.18 13.58
C LEU A 663 -10.65 21.50 12.64
N PHE A 664 -11.65 22.24 12.18
CA PHE A 664 -12.64 21.72 11.24
C PHE A 664 -12.00 21.42 9.88
N SER A 665 -11.12 22.30 9.37
CA SER A 665 -10.35 22.06 8.15
C SER A 665 -9.50 20.79 8.24
N LEU A 666 -8.91 20.50 9.40
CA LEU A 666 -8.11 19.30 9.62
C LEU A 666 -8.97 18.03 9.73
N LEU A 667 -10.13 18.10 10.38
CA LEU A 667 -10.89 16.92 10.81
C LEU A 667 -12.17 16.66 10.01
N HIS A 668 -12.63 17.56 9.14
CA HIS A 668 -13.84 17.34 8.32
C HIS A 668 -13.69 16.22 7.29
N TRP A 669 -14.82 15.88 6.65
CA TRP A 669 -14.92 14.87 5.60
C TRP A 669 -13.82 14.95 4.52
N PRO A 670 -13.45 13.82 3.91
CA PRO A 670 -12.58 13.81 2.74
C PRO A 670 -13.26 14.45 1.52
N CYS A 671 -12.44 15.00 0.61
CA CYS A 671 -12.94 15.54 -0.65
C CYS A 671 -13.58 14.46 -1.53
N SER A 672 -14.42 14.87 -2.48
CA SER A 672 -15.15 13.96 -3.37
C SER A 672 -14.25 12.96 -4.10
N THR A 673 -13.08 13.40 -4.58
CA THR A 673 -12.09 12.55 -5.26
C THR A 673 -11.57 11.44 -4.36
N THR A 674 -11.39 11.76 -3.07
CA THR A 674 -10.98 10.81 -2.04
C THR A 674 -12.10 9.80 -1.80
N LEU A 675 -13.34 10.22 -1.61
CA LEU A 675 -14.51 9.33 -1.43
C LEU A 675 -14.76 8.40 -2.63
N LEU A 676 -14.67 8.93 -3.86
CA LEU A 676 -14.76 8.12 -5.08
C LEU A 676 -13.66 7.05 -5.14
N THR A 677 -12.48 7.37 -4.62
CA THR A 677 -11.37 6.42 -4.53
C THR A 677 -11.63 5.37 -3.46
N ILE A 678 -12.15 5.75 -2.27
CA ILE A 678 -12.57 4.80 -1.24
C ILE A 678 -13.62 3.83 -1.78
N LYS A 679 -14.63 4.32 -2.50
CA LYS A 679 -15.65 3.47 -3.13
C LYS A 679 -15.01 2.46 -4.09
N LYS A 680 -14.04 2.88 -4.90
CA LYS A 680 -13.34 2.01 -5.85
C LYS A 680 -12.46 0.97 -5.13
N GLU A 681 -11.78 1.32 -4.04
CA GLU A 681 -10.92 0.38 -3.30
C GLU A 681 -11.71 -0.58 -2.40
N THR A 682 -12.81 -0.12 -1.80
CA THR A 682 -13.61 -0.93 -0.85
C THR A 682 -14.76 -1.68 -1.51
N GLY A 683 -15.17 -1.29 -2.72
CA GLY A 683 -16.32 -1.85 -3.42
C GLY A 683 -17.67 -1.57 -2.75
N SER A 684 -17.72 -0.75 -1.69
CA SER A 684 -18.92 -0.58 -0.85
C SER A 684 -19.25 0.87 -0.57
N TRP A 685 -20.52 1.23 -0.74
CA TRP A 685 -21.06 2.51 -0.32
C TRP A 685 -21.11 2.68 1.20
N LYS A 686 -21.25 1.57 1.95
CA LYS A 686 -21.25 1.60 3.42
C LYS A 686 -19.93 2.15 3.97
N TRP A 687 -18.81 1.64 3.47
CA TRP A 687 -17.47 2.10 3.88
C TRP A 687 -17.17 3.52 3.42
N THR A 688 -17.70 3.91 2.25
CA THR A 688 -17.57 5.29 1.74
C THR A 688 -18.33 6.29 2.62
N ALA A 689 -19.58 5.96 3.00
CA ALA A 689 -20.37 6.79 3.92
C ALA A 689 -19.71 6.89 5.30
N LEU A 690 -19.19 5.77 5.82
CA LEU A 690 -18.48 5.75 7.09
C LEU A 690 -17.18 6.60 7.05
N ALA A 691 -16.46 6.58 5.93
CA ALA A 691 -15.28 7.42 5.72
C ALA A 691 -15.58 8.92 5.69
N ALA A 692 -16.80 9.31 5.31
CA ALA A 692 -17.28 10.68 5.42
C ALA A 692 -17.75 11.00 6.85
N ALA A 693 -18.55 10.10 7.44
CA ALA A 693 -19.17 10.31 8.74
C ALA A 693 -18.16 10.37 9.89
N ILE A 694 -17.17 9.47 9.94
CA ILE A 694 -16.21 9.41 11.06
C ILE A 694 -15.44 10.73 11.22
N PRO A 695 -14.74 11.27 10.19
CA PRO A 695 -14.04 12.53 10.32
C PRO A 695 -15.00 13.67 10.65
N THR A 696 -16.16 13.74 9.97
CA THR A 696 -17.17 14.79 10.22
C THR A 696 -17.59 14.83 11.69
N SER A 697 -17.95 13.69 12.28
CA SER A 697 -18.32 13.61 13.69
C SER A 697 -17.17 14.00 14.61
N VAL A 698 -15.95 13.54 14.32
CA VAL A 698 -14.76 13.91 15.10
C VAL A 698 -14.49 15.42 15.01
N GLY A 699 -14.62 16.02 13.84
CA GLY A 699 -14.46 17.45 13.61
C GLY A 699 -15.51 18.28 14.35
N ILE A 700 -16.79 17.93 14.22
CA ILE A 700 -17.89 18.62 14.93
C ILE A 700 -17.67 18.55 16.44
N VAL A 701 -17.43 17.35 16.99
CA VAL A 701 -17.22 17.17 18.44
C VAL A 701 -15.98 17.95 18.91
N SER A 702 -14.88 17.92 18.15
CA SER A 702 -13.66 18.64 18.52
C SER A 702 -13.85 20.15 18.52
N CYS A 703 -14.57 20.70 17.53
CA CYS A 703 -14.86 22.13 17.47
C CYS A 703 -15.82 22.58 18.57
N ILE A 704 -16.88 21.82 18.86
CA ILE A 704 -17.80 22.14 19.96
C ILE A 704 -17.07 22.12 21.30
N LEU A 705 -16.27 21.08 21.56
CA LEU A 705 -15.49 20.94 22.79
C LEU A 705 -14.50 22.09 22.94
N PHE A 706 -13.77 22.42 21.87
CA PHE A 706 -12.85 23.56 21.87
C PHE A 706 -13.56 24.90 22.11
N ALA A 707 -14.63 25.18 21.37
CA ALA A 707 -15.38 26.43 21.48
C ALA A 707 -15.99 26.60 22.87
N THR A 708 -16.57 25.54 23.44
CA THR A 708 -17.15 25.57 24.79
C THR A 708 -16.07 25.83 25.84
N VAL A 709 -14.92 25.14 25.75
CA VAL A 709 -13.80 25.38 26.67
C VAL A 709 -13.25 26.81 26.52
N ALA A 710 -13.12 27.32 25.31
CA ALA A 710 -12.65 28.69 25.07
C ALA A 710 -13.60 29.73 25.69
N HIS A 711 -14.91 29.58 25.52
CA HIS A 711 -15.93 30.44 26.11
C HIS A 711 -16.05 30.31 27.64
N MET A 712 -15.61 29.20 28.24
CA MET A 712 -15.56 29.06 29.70
C MET A 712 -14.33 29.72 30.32
N ILE A 713 -13.21 29.79 29.58
CA ILE A 713 -11.96 30.37 30.05
C ILE A 713 -11.95 31.89 29.86
N TRP A 714 -12.67 32.40 28.86
CA TRP A 714 -12.68 33.81 28.46
C TRP A 714 -14.09 34.41 28.46
#